data_AF-A0A1Y4IH97-F1
#
_entry.id   AF-A0A1Y4IH97-F1
#
_cell.length_a   1.000
_cell.length_b   1.000
_cell.length_c   1.000
_cell.angle_alpha   90.00
_cell.angle_beta   90.00
_cell.angle_gamma   90.00
#
_symmetry.space_group_name_H-M   'P 1'
#
loop_
_entity.id
_entity.type
_entity.pdbx_description
1 polymer ?
#
loop_
_entity_poly.entity_id
_entity_poly.type
_entity_poly.pdbx_seq_one_letter_code
_entity_poly.pdbx_strand_id
1 'polypeptide(L)'
;MALTTFLWTSCSDDELYRSNEQGSRLEEMGDFKLSSFTLEKGIWEIADTIQQIKIHLKSHTDDSIRAYDAAVLHSESNPSYSIYIPKTDEIPDSDYDLTAFLMDGTKLGTKLKVTFRDEMLHTIMASTVQYDLEGEGTAEKPYLIGSQEDFGMLEYGLNRYDTIAHAAGLYFKQTADFEAPHRSDVYDGRYTFGESFAGIYDGDGKSITIAYLGAQAESDTTVGLFKTLYDGAQIKNLTIRANMQGIKKNGGMLAGSSQGNVTLTNVTVSGSITDSNEHIGAFIGHATGNLTAEHCRLFASVHANSYVGGLVGYMENGMLTVTDFSNLQENSMPFLFTVHAGNRGAGGITGGIMKGGCAFKDITLQHSIEKEDSGLKVIYAGADRAGGLAGEMALNEASSLNNINIWAPVRSEQKDAGGLVGTATLTAPLSVSNCTFASLVKSNEKAAGFFGYLKCDNHLNLAETNQIVQVNNGYLNVEANKYAGGMFGYVYGDIKTSGLCLININVTATSNFSGGIIGELEHGTLETKNFSLDNDMQVYGNDATGGLVGYANSSTIKGDIGDLNFSSIPSPDSFKSNYSGKVSSPGADGKGTSMGGLVGYALHSHLDHLCFTGSVFGSDRVGGIVGHIRGTASITHCVNNANIVENSTNTCTGGIAGKVDFTEGTYTHMINYSNIAGMEQTGGIFGYIGLETSTTHNLNIQYAVNAGEVSGSQNVGGCVGRLYDDMNDVEHKISYCANYGKVSNSGNGNLGGILGQGDSKKMIIMNSANHGEIAGGSNGASQVGGIAGRMGKDPKGITIGNNMELAYCCNRGNISSDNVDSHVGGILGYQEEGNDYDENHWMTHDCYNSGSITSDQKSDNGGIVGCVDSYSEVVRCINIGKVSPNGNGVVGTRKSSVIWHHHDLYYLDGTGSGWCAESFSDSEKKNTSTFNNFDFSGKGVWIIDSDNSKNNGFPYLRDCPFQSIYQ
;
A
#
# COMPACT_ATOMS: atom_id res chain seq x y z
N MET A 1 -70.75 41.77 -23.29
CA MET A 1 -71.36 42.10 -24.60
C MET A 1 -72.50 43.08 -24.34
N ALA A 2 -72.64 44.16 -25.14
CA ALA A 2 -73.55 45.32 -24.94
C ALA A 2 -73.03 46.35 -23.90
N LEU A 3 -73.28 47.67 -23.92
CA LEU A 3 -74.15 48.57 -24.70
C LEU A 3 -73.70 50.05 -24.43
N THR A 4 -73.79 50.93 -25.44
CA THR A 4 -74.23 52.36 -25.45
C THR A 4 -73.78 53.45 -24.43
N THR A 5 -73.22 54.54 -24.99
CA THR A 5 -73.47 56.02 -24.81
C THR A 5 -73.90 56.62 -23.45
N PHE A 6 -73.24 57.71 -23.01
CA PHE A 6 -73.75 59.11 -23.07
C PHE A 6 -72.73 60.17 -22.57
N LEU A 7 -72.91 61.40 -23.07
CA LEU A 7 -72.17 62.67 -22.85
C LEU A 7 -72.35 63.29 -21.45
N TRP A 8 -71.40 64.11 -20.97
CA TRP A 8 -71.49 65.59 -20.77
C TRP A 8 -70.24 66.17 -20.07
N THR A 9 -69.96 67.44 -20.35
CA THR A 9 -68.85 68.29 -19.87
C THR A 9 -68.85 68.57 -18.37
N SER A 10 -67.67 68.61 -17.75
CA SER A 10 -67.41 69.20 -16.43
C SER A 10 -65.98 69.76 -16.39
N CYS A 11 -65.83 71.05 -16.11
CA CYS A 11 -64.56 71.59 -15.61
C CYS A 11 -64.38 71.07 -14.18
N SER A 12 -63.53 70.08 -14.01
CA SER A 12 -62.74 69.88 -12.81
C SER A 12 -61.29 70.04 -13.24
N ASP A 13 -60.46 70.70 -12.43
CA ASP A 13 -59.01 70.58 -12.58
C ASP A 13 -58.72 69.07 -12.61
N ASP A 14 -58.35 68.55 -13.80
CA ASP A 14 -58.02 67.15 -13.97
C ASP A 14 -56.74 66.92 -13.17
N GLU A 15 -56.90 66.48 -11.92
CA GLU A 15 -55.80 65.92 -11.13
C GLU A 15 -55.19 64.82 -11.99
N LEU A 16 -53.97 65.07 -12.47
CA LEU A 16 -53.21 64.15 -13.30
C LEU A 16 -53.13 62.82 -12.54
N TYR A 17 -53.84 61.80 -13.02
CA TYR A 17 -53.77 60.43 -12.51
C TYR A 17 -53.44 59.49 -13.66
N ARG A 18 -52.20 59.00 -13.69
CA ARG A 18 -51.74 57.99 -14.66
C ARG A 18 -51.19 56.78 -13.92
N SER A 19 -51.39 55.59 -14.48
CA SER A 19 -50.82 54.36 -13.95
C SER A 19 -50.39 53.46 -15.10
N ASN A 20 -49.33 52.67 -14.89
CA ASN A 20 -48.88 51.68 -15.87
C ASN A 20 -49.09 50.23 -15.39
N GLU A 21 -48.82 49.26 -16.26
CA GLU A 21 -49.02 47.83 -16.01
C GLU A 21 -48.11 47.26 -14.90
N GLN A 22 -47.03 47.97 -14.53
CA GLN A 22 -46.12 47.60 -13.44
C GLN A 22 -46.59 48.12 -12.07
N GLY A 23 -47.72 48.82 -12.02
CA GLY A 23 -48.26 49.39 -10.79
C GLY A 23 -47.65 50.74 -10.39
N SER A 24 -46.76 51.32 -11.21
CA SER A 24 -46.31 52.69 -11.01
C SER A 24 -47.43 53.68 -11.29
N ARG A 25 -47.42 54.80 -10.57
CA ARG A 25 -48.44 55.85 -10.65
C ARG A 25 -47.81 57.23 -10.73
N LEU A 26 -48.50 58.16 -11.41
CA LEU A 26 -48.19 59.57 -11.40
C LEU A 26 -49.44 60.32 -10.94
N GLU A 27 -49.32 61.04 -9.82
CA GLU A 27 -50.43 61.78 -9.19
C GLU A 27 -49.98 63.22 -8.93
N GLU A 28 -50.86 64.21 -9.06
CA GLU A 28 -50.55 65.59 -8.64
C GLU A 28 -50.88 65.82 -7.17
N MET A 29 -49.93 66.35 -6.40
CA MET A 29 -50.13 66.68 -4.99
C MET A 29 -49.42 67.99 -4.65
N GLY A 30 -50.21 69.07 -4.47
CA GLY A 30 -49.68 70.41 -4.18
C GLY A 30 -48.80 70.93 -5.32
N ASP A 31 -47.56 71.30 -5.00
CA ASP A 31 -46.55 71.85 -5.92
C ASP A 31 -45.73 70.76 -6.68
N PHE A 32 -46.05 69.47 -6.46
CA PHE A 32 -45.32 68.33 -7.01
C PHE A 32 -46.21 67.38 -7.84
N LYS A 33 -45.58 66.68 -8.79
CA LYS A 33 -46.03 65.42 -9.39
C LYS A 33 -45.35 64.28 -8.64
N LEU A 34 -46.13 63.31 -8.17
CA LEU A 34 -45.67 62.19 -7.37
C LEU A 34 -45.55 60.94 -8.25
N SER A 35 -44.34 60.62 -8.70
CA SER A 35 -44.08 59.36 -9.42
C SER A 35 -43.81 58.24 -8.41
N SER A 36 -44.80 57.38 -8.19
CA SER A 36 -44.75 56.29 -7.24
C SER A 36 -44.49 54.95 -7.91
N PHE A 37 -43.65 54.10 -7.30
CA PHE A 37 -43.36 52.74 -7.74
C PHE A 37 -43.02 51.84 -6.55
N THR A 38 -43.13 50.53 -6.71
CA THR A 38 -42.75 49.55 -5.69
C THR A 38 -41.48 48.82 -6.10
N LEU A 39 -40.67 48.43 -5.12
CA LEU A 39 -39.53 47.53 -5.32
C LEU A 39 -39.73 46.27 -4.51
N GLU A 40 -39.16 45.16 -4.98
CA GLU A 40 -39.07 43.95 -4.17
C GLU A 40 -38.33 44.24 -2.86
N LYS A 41 -38.84 43.69 -1.76
CA LYS A 41 -38.22 43.85 -0.44
C LYS A 41 -36.77 43.37 -0.46
N GLY A 42 -35.86 44.21 0.04
CA GLY A 42 -34.43 43.91 0.07
C GLY A 42 -33.61 44.56 -1.05
N ILE A 43 -34.23 45.15 -2.09
CA ILE A 43 -33.48 45.92 -3.10
C ILE A 43 -32.75 47.11 -2.46
N TRP A 44 -33.43 47.84 -1.57
CA TRP A 44 -32.83 48.84 -0.70
C TRP A 44 -33.19 48.55 0.74
N GLU A 45 -32.20 48.28 1.59
CA GLU A 45 -32.41 48.18 3.03
C GLU A 45 -32.45 49.58 3.65
N ILE A 46 -33.66 49.99 4.06
CA ILE A 46 -33.93 51.27 4.70
C ILE A 46 -34.59 50.97 6.04
N ALA A 47 -34.06 51.51 7.14
CA ALA A 47 -34.66 51.30 8.46
C ALA A 47 -36.11 51.83 8.51
N ASP A 48 -37.00 51.14 9.22
CA ASP A 48 -38.43 51.50 9.34
C ASP A 48 -38.68 52.93 9.87
N THR A 49 -37.68 53.51 10.55
CA THR A 49 -37.70 54.89 11.06
C THR A 49 -37.46 55.95 9.98
N ILE A 50 -36.91 55.58 8.82
CA ILE A 50 -36.59 56.48 7.72
C ILE A 50 -37.78 56.53 6.75
N GLN A 51 -38.39 57.70 6.62
CA GLN A 51 -39.56 57.93 5.76
C GLN A 51 -39.21 58.69 4.47
N GLN A 52 -37.97 59.15 4.32
CA GLN A 52 -37.54 59.96 3.20
C GLN A 52 -36.11 59.60 2.78
N ILE A 53 -35.91 59.52 1.48
CA ILE A 53 -34.63 59.28 0.82
C ILE A 53 -34.45 60.27 -0.33
N LYS A 54 -33.27 60.27 -0.92
CA LYS A 54 -32.97 61.01 -2.14
C LYS A 54 -32.69 60.03 -3.28
N ILE A 55 -33.30 60.23 -4.43
CA ILE A 55 -33.10 59.42 -5.63
C ILE A 55 -32.35 60.25 -6.67
N HIS A 56 -31.29 59.69 -7.22
CA HIS A 56 -30.56 60.22 -8.36
C HIS A 56 -30.85 59.38 -9.60
N LEU A 57 -31.24 60.05 -10.67
CA LEU A 57 -31.47 59.50 -12.00
C LEU A 57 -30.38 60.02 -12.94
N LYS A 58 -29.46 59.17 -13.35
CA LYS A 58 -28.46 59.49 -14.38
C LYS A 58 -28.95 58.98 -15.74
N SER A 59 -29.28 59.90 -16.65
CA SER A 59 -29.78 59.61 -17.99
C SER A 59 -28.75 58.86 -18.83
N HIS A 60 -29.16 57.79 -19.50
CA HIS A 60 -28.32 57.08 -20.49
C HIS A 60 -28.32 57.77 -21.86
N THR A 61 -29.20 58.74 -22.09
CA THR A 61 -29.29 59.45 -23.37
C THR A 61 -28.31 60.62 -23.46
N ASP A 62 -28.13 61.36 -22.36
CA ASP A 62 -27.35 62.61 -22.32
C ASP A 62 -26.44 62.75 -21.09
N ASP A 63 -26.29 61.69 -20.28
CA ASP A 63 -25.50 61.66 -19.04
C ASP A 63 -25.93 62.67 -17.96
N SER A 64 -27.06 63.37 -18.12
CA SER A 64 -27.56 64.32 -17.13
C SER A 64 -27.99 63.62 -15.83
N ILE A 65 -27.71 64.24 -14.68
CA ILE A 65 -28.10 63.73 -13.35
C ILE A 65 -29.20 64.62 -12.79
N ARG A 66 -30.34 64.00 -12.45
CA ARG A 66 -31.46 64.64 -11.76
C ARG A 66 -31.61 64.03 -10.37
N ALA A 67 -31.80 64.87 -9.36
CA ALA A 67 -31.94 64.45 -7.97
C ALA A 67 -33.28 64.90 -7.42
N TYR A 68 -34.02 63.96 -6.83
CA TYR A 68 -35.35 64.20 -6.27
C TYR A 68 -35.43 63.62 -4.86
N ASP A 69 -36.13 64.30 -3.97
CA ASP A 69 -36.54 63.69 -2.71
C ASP A 69 -37.63 62.65 -3.01
N ALA A 70 -37.66 61.55 -2.25
CA ALA A 70 -38.68 60.53 -2.37
C ALA A 70 -39.16 60.06 -0.99
N ALA A 71 -40.47 59.91 -0.84
CA ALA A 71 -41.05 59.29 0.35
C ALA A 71 -40.92 57.77 0.28
N VAL A 72 -40.69 57.15 1.44
CA VAL A 72 -40.62 55.70 1.61
C VAL A 72 -41.81 55.25 2.44
N LEU A 73 -42.67 54.42 1.84
CA LEU A 73 -43.76 53.75 2.53
C LEU A 73 -43.36 52.30 2.78
N HIS A 74 -43.02 51.99 4.03
CA HIS A 74 -42.69 50.64 4.46
C HIS A 74 -43.91 49.71 4.38
N SER A 75 -43.68 48.46 3.96
CA SER A 75 -44.71 47.45 3.78
C SER A 75 -44.16 46.07 4.18
N GLU A 76 -45.00 45.20 4.73
CA GLU A 76 -44.60 43.81 5.02
C GLU A 76 -44.27 43.04 3.73
N SER A 77 -44.85 43.45 2.60
CA SER A 77 -44.56 42.96 1.26
C SER A 77 -43.50 43.83 0.57
N ASN A 78 -43.87 44.60 -0.45
CA ASN A 78 -42.95 45.45 -1.21
C ASN A 78 -43.08 46.91 -0.77
N PRO A 79 -41.98 47.58 -0.37
CA PRO A 79 -42.01 49.00 -0.06
C PRO A 79 -42.35 49.83 -1.30
N SER A 80 -43.05 50.95 -1.08
CA SER A 80 -43.38 51.91 -2.13
C SER A 80 -42.52 53.16 -1.99
N TYR A 81 -42.09 53.70 -3.11
CA TYR A 81 -41.26 54.90 -3.22
C TYR A 81 -41.99 55.91 -4.06
N SER A 82 -42.06 57.14 -3.59
CA SER A 82 -42.79 58.22 -4.25
C SER A 82 -41.87 59.40 -4.50
N ILE A 83 -41.42 59.55 -5.74
CA ILE A 83 -40.53 60.64 -6.17
C ILE A 83 -41.32 61.95 -6.25
N TYR A 84 -40.84 62.99 -5.54
CA TYR A 84 -41.38 64.34 -5.61
C TYR A 84 -40.75 65.11 -6.78
N ILE A 85 -41.46 65.21 -7.90
CA ILE A 85 -41.04 65.94 -9.10
C ILE A 85 -41.71 67.32 -9.06
N PRO A 86 -40.99 68.46 -8.99
CA PRO A 86 -41.62 69.79 -9.03
C PRO A 86 -42.47 69.97 -10.30
N LYS A 87 -43.62 70.64 -10.23
CA LYS A 87 -44.48 70.89 -11.41
C LYS A 87 -43.78 71.62 -12.56
N THR A 88 -42.70 72.34 -12.26
CA THR A 88 -41.85 73.04 -13.24
C THR A 88 -40.80 72.15 -13.91
N ASP A 89 -40.67 70.89 -13.48
CA ASP A 89 -39.70 69.93 -13.99
C ASP A 89 -40.40 68.67 -14.52
N GLU A 90 -39.70 67.86 -15.30
CA GLU A 90 -40.18 66.57 -15.82
C GLU A 90 -39.05 65.55 -15.82
N ILE A 91 -39.34 64.26 -15.64
CA ILE A 91 -38.38 63.17 -15.91
C ILE A 91 -38.58 62.74 -17.38
N PRO A 92 -37.63 63.05 -18.29
CA PRO A 92 -37.77 62.68 -19.68
C PRO A 92 -37.86 61.16 -19.88
N ASP A 93 -38.43 60.79 -21.02
CA ASP A 93 -38.42 59.41 -21.51
C ASP A 93 -36.99 58.95 -21.83
N SER A 94 -36.42 58.08 -21.00
CA SER A 94 -35.07 57.53 -21.20
C SER A 94 -34.85 56.28 -20.34
N ASP A 95 -33.76 55.58 -20.59
CA ASP A 95 -33.15 54.68 -19.61
C ASP A 95 -32.28 55.50 -18.65
N TYR A 96 -32.26 55.08 -17.39
CA TYR A 96 -31.59 55.75 -16.28
C TYR A 96 -30.84 54.75 -15.41
N ASP A 97 -29.69 55.18 -14.90
CA ASP A 97 -29.08 54.63 -13.70
C ASP A 97 -29.77 55.30 -12.49
N LEU A 98 -30.64 54.56 -11.82
CA LEU A 98 -31.37 54.98 -10.65
C LEU A 98 -30.63 54.50 -9.39
N THR A 99 -30.21 55.47 -8.57
CA THR A 99 -29.52 55.24 -7.29
C THR A 99 -30.23 55.98 -6.18
N ALA A 100 -30.28 55.41 -4.99
CA ALA A 100 -30.87 56.05 -3.83
C ALA A 100 -29.84 56.34 -2.75
N PHE A 101 -30.12 57.35 -1.94
CA PHE A 101 -29.28 57.84 -0.85
C PHE A 101 -30.17 58.14 0.35
N LEU A 102 -29.68 57.83 1.55
CA LEU A 102 -30.21 58.40 2.78
C LEU A 102 -30.01 59.92 2.77
N MET A 103 -30.81 60.63 3.57
CA MET A 103 -30.76 62.10 3.61
C MET A 103 -29.43 62.66 4.13
N ASP A 104 -28.63 61.86 4.82
CA ASP A 104 -27.27 62.20 5.25
C ASP A 104 -26.21 62.04 4.13
N GLY A 105 -26.62 61.58 2.94
CA GLY A 105 -25.75 61.36 1.79
C GLY A 105 -25.25 59.92 1.65
N THR A 106 -25.58 59.02 2.57
CA THR A 106 -25.18 57.60 2.49
C THR A 106 -25.89 56.91 1.33
N LYS A 107 -25.14 56.34 0.40
CA LYS A 107 -25.71 55.63 -0.76
C LYS A 107 -26.35 54.29 -0.36
N LEU A 108 -27.50 53.97 -0.92
CA LEU A 108 -28.16 52.68 -0.80
C LEU A 108 -27.65 51.75 -1.90
N GLY A 109 -27.02 50.62 -1.50
CA GLY A 109 -26.04 49.87 -2.28
C GLY A 109 -26.48 49.27 -3.63
N THR A 110 -27.78 49.21 -3.93
CA THR A 110 -28.28 48.67 -5.21
C THR A 110 -28.57 49.78 -6.21
N LYS A 111 -27.85 49.79 -7.34
CA LYS A 111 -28.18 50.61 -8.50
C LYS A 111 -29.16 49.86 -9.40
N LEU A 112 -30.25 50.52 -9.80
CA LEU A 112 -31.21 49.98 -10.75
C LEU A 112 -30.99 50.62 -12.12
N LYS A 113 -30.90 49.81 -13.17
CA LYS A 113 -31.08 50.28 -14.54
C LYS A 113 -32.56 50.24 -14.85
N VAL A 114 -33.14 51.39 -15.15
CA VAL A 114 -34.58 51.55 -15.25
C VAL A 114 -34.97 52.37 -16.46
N THR A 115 -36.11 52.05 -17.06
CA THR A 115 -36.72 52.89 -18.08
C THR A 115 -37.81 53.73 -17.44
N PHE A 116 -37.75 55.05 -17.60
CA PHE A 116 -38.86 55.96 -17.29
C PHE A 116 -39.61 56.32 -18.57
N ARG A 117 -40.94 56.29 -18.50
CA ARG A 117 -41.86 56.73 -19.56
C ARG A 117 -43.00 57.50 -18.93
N ASP A 118 -43.36 58.64 -19.52
CA ASP A 118 -44.39 59.54 -18.98
C ASP A 118 -44.12 59.87 -17.49
N GLU A 119 -42.85 60.10 -17.14
CA GLU A 119 -42.36 60.38 -15.78
C GLU A 119 -42.56 59.26 -14.75
N MET A 120 -43.05 58.08 -15.15
CA MET A 120 -43.24 56.91 -14.30
C MET A 120 -42.17 55.86 -14.58
N LEU A 121 -41.78 55.12 -13.53
CA LEU A 121 -40.96 53.92 -13.69
C LEU A 121 -41.73 52.88 -14.54
N HIS A 122 -41.22 52.58 -15.73
CA HIS A 122 -41.87 51.70 -16.70
C HIS A 122 -41.28 50.28 -16.69
N THR A 123 -39.98 50.12 -16.48
CA THR A 123 -39.33 48.81 -16.44
C THR A 123 -38.05 48.88 -15.60
N ILE A 124 -37.77 47.84 -14.81
CA ILE A 124 -36.47 47.62 -14.18
C ILE A 124 -35.72 46.62 -15.07
N MET A 125 -34.68 47.09 -15.75
CA MET A 125 -33.91 46.31 -16.72
C MET A 125 -32.86 45.43 -16.05
N ALA A 126 -32.23 45.95 -14.99
CA ALA A 126 -31.24 45.24 -14.20
C ALA A 126 -31.09 45.88 -12.82
N SER A 127 -30.68 45.10 -11.83
CA SER A 127 -30.15 45.57 -10.55
C SER A 127 -28.68 45.19 -10.45
N THR A 128 -27.85 46.10 -9.95
CA THR A 128 -26.41 45.88 -9.75
C THR A 128 -26.02 46.43 -8.39
N VAL A 129 -25.45 45.60 -7.52
CA VAL A 129 -24.84 46.08 -6.28
C VAL A 129 -23.60 46.91 -6.65
N GLN A 130 -23.48 48.10 -6.08
CA GLN A 130 -22.30 48.93 -6.22
C GLN A 130 -21.60 49.08 -4.88
N TYR A 131 -20.30 48.81 -4.90
CA TYR A 131 -19.41 49.06 -3.77
C TYR A 131 -18.97 50.52 -3.79
N ASP A 132 -18.82 51.11 -2.62
CA ASP A 132 -18.31 52.48 -2.46
C ASP A 132 -16.78 52.49 -2.57
N LEU A 133 -16.30 52.11 -3.76
CA LEU A 133 -14.90 51.93 -4.12
C LEU A 133 -14.62 52.62 -5.45
N GLU A 134 -13.37 53.06 -5.65
CA GLU A 134 -12.94 53.57 -6.96
C GLU A 134 -13.00 52.44 -8.00
N GLY A 135 -13.71 52.65 -9.11
CA GLY A 135 -13.90 51.66 -10.17
C GLY A 135 -15.37 51.36 -10.46
N GLU A 136 -15.62 50.44 -11.39
CA GLU A 136 -16.97 50.03 -11.79
C GLU A 136 -17.22 48.53 -11.57
N GLY A 137 -16.26 47.80 -10.99
CA GLY A 137 -16.35 46.36 -10.77
C GLY A 137 -16.28 45.51 -12.04
N THR A 138 -15.82 46.09 -13.16
CA THR A 138 -15.66 45.41 -14.45
C THR A 138 -14.21 44.99 -14.69
N ALA A 139 -13.96 44.13 -15.68
CA ALA A 139 -12.60 43.70 -16.00
C ALA A 139 -11.69 44.87 -16.40
N GLU A 140 -12.21 45.84 -17.15
CA GLU A 140 -11.48 47.04 -17.62
C GLU A 140 -11.33 48.11 -16.53
N LYS A 141 -12.29 48.18 -15.60
CA LYS A 141 -12.32 49.13 -14.48
C LYS A 141 -12.67 48.41 -13.18
N PRO A 142 -11.74 47.61 -12.62
CA PRO A 142 -11.97 46.89 -11.38
C PRO A 142 -12.15 47.87 -10.22
N TYR A 143 -12.83 47.44 -9.17
CA TYR A 143 -12.81 48.14 -7.89
C TYR A 143 -11.41 48.10 -7.27
N LEU A 144 -10.83 49.25 -7.00
CA LEU A 144 -9.47 49.38 -6.47
C LEU A 144 -9.47 49.26 -4.94
N ILE A 145 -8.51 48.50 -4.42
CA ILE A 145 -8.32 48.30 -2.98
C ILE A 145 -6.86 48.65 -2.64
N GLY A 146 -6.64 49.86 -2.14
CA GLY A 146 -5.31 50.38 -1.80
C GLY A 146 -5.03 50.48 -0.31
N SER A 147 -6.05 50.36 0.55
CA SER A 147 -5.87 50.48 2.00
C SER A 147 -6.77 49.54 2.81
N GLN A 148 -6.54 49.57 4.13
CA GLN A 148 -7.41 48.93 5.12
C GLN A 148 -8.84 49.47 5.06
N GLU A 149 -9.04 50.77 4.84
CA GLU A 149 -10.37 51.36 4.70
C GLU A 149 -11.08 50.85 3.44
N ASP A 150 -10.40 50.80 2.29
CA ASP A 150 -10.99 50.27 1.05
C ASP A 150 -11.43 48.81 1.22
N PHE A 151 -10.60 47.97 1.84
CA PHE A 151 -10.98 46.60 2.12
C PHE A 151 -12.18 46.53 3.10
N GLY A 152 -12.22 47.43 4.09
CA GLY A 152 -13.38 47.59 4.97
C GLY A 152 -14.68 47.94 4.21
N MET A 153 -14.60 48.75 3.15
CA MET A 153 -15.76 49.06 2.30
C MET A 153 -16.22 47.86 1.47
N LEU A 154 -15.30 47.04 0.97
CA LEU A 154 -15.64 45.75 0.35
C LEU A 154 -16.42 44.87 1.34
N GLU A 155 -15.87 44.64 2.52
CA GLU A 155 -16.52 43.78 3.50
C GLU A 155 -17.87 44.34 3.95
N TYR A 156 -17.97 45.65 4.15
CA TYR A 156 -19.23 46.30 4.51
C TYR A 156 -20.30 46.08 3.43
N GLY A 157 -19.93 46.23 2.15
CA GLY A 157 -20.83 45.96 1.03
C GLY A 157 -21.29 44.50 0.97
N LEU A 158 -20.38 43.54 1.20
CA LEU A 158 -20.71 42.11 1.26
C LEU A 158 -21.65 41.77 2.42
N ASN A 159 -21.46 42.43 3.57
CA ASN A 159 -22.27 42.19 4.76
C ASN A 159 -23.68 42.82 4.67
N ARG A 160 -23.80 43.99 4.04
CA ARG A 160 -25.03 44.80 4.07
C ARG A 160 -25.84 44.77 2.78
N TYR A 161 -25.19 44.71 1.62
CA TYR A 161 -25.85 44.93 0.33
C TYR A 161 -25.83 43.71 -0.57
N ASP A 162 -24.77 42.90 -0.52
CA ASP A 162 -24.59 41.73 -1.38
C ASP A 162 -24.56 40.40 -0.61
N THR A 163 -25.60 40.17 0.18
CA THR A 163 -25.73 38.96 1.01
C THR A 163 -26.19 37.73 0.22
N ILE A 164 -26.51 37.88 -1.07
CA ILE A 164 -26.99 36.81 -1.95
C ILE A 164 -25.98 36.48 -3.05
N ALA A 165 -25.51 37.48 -3.81
CA ALA A 165 -24.60 37.25 -4.93
C ALA A 165 -23.12 37.28 -4.50
N HIS A 166 -22.80 37.86 -3.34
CA HIS A 166 -21.46 37.87 -2.75
C HIS A 166 -20.38 38.41 -3.71
N ALA A 167 -20.70 39.44 -4.49
CA ALA A 167 -19.87 40.04 -5.54
C ALA A 167 -19.62 39.13 -6.76
N ALA A 168 -20.46 38.11 -7.01
CA ALA A 168 -20.34 37.24 -8.17
C ALA A 168 -20.22 38.04 -9.47
N GLY A 169 -19.17 37.76 -10.24
CA GLY A 169 -18.89 38.41 -11.53
C GLY A 169 -18.28 39.81 -11.45
N LEU A 170 -18.04 40.36 -10.26
CA LEU A 170 -17.37 41.66 -10.08
C LEU A 170 -15.86 41.50 -9.90
N TYR A 171 -15.11 42.51 -10.34
CA TYR A 171 -13.65 42.54 -10.33
C TYR A 171 -13.11 43.52 -9.31
N PHE A 172 -12.15 43.05 -8.49
CA PHE A 172 -11.43 43.82 -7.48
C PHE A 172 -9.94 43.71 -7.73
N LYS A 173 -9.21 44.82 -7.61
CA LYS A 173 -7.77 44.87 -7.81
C LYS A 173 -7.07 45.60 -6.68
N GLN A 174 -6.12 44.92 -6.04
CA GLN A 174 -5.29 45.49 -5.00
C GLN A 174 -4.20 46.40 -5.61
N THR A 175 -3.92 47.53 -4.97
CA THR A 175 -2.95 48.52 -5.46
C THR A 175 -1.76 48.75 -4.52
N ALA A 176 -1.86 48.33 -3.26
CA ALA A 176 -0.80 48.43 -2.26
C ALA A 176 -0.81 47.26 -1.26
N ASP A 177 0.27 47.10 -0.48
CA ASP A 177 0.31 46.19 0.66
C ASP A 177 -0.42 46.81 1.86
N PHE A 178 -1.25 46.04 2.57
CA PHE A 178 -1.96 46.55 3.76
C PHE A 178 -2.30 45.45 4.79
N GLU A 179 -2.76 45.86 5.96
CA GLU A 179 -3.31 44.99 7.01
C GLU A 179 -4.84 45.01 6.93
N ALA A 180 -5.47 43.84 7.01
CA ALA A 180 -6.93 43.74 6.98
C ALA A 180 -7.54 44.39 8.24
N PRO A 181 -8.74 45.00 8.12
CA PRO A 181 -9.34 45.76 9.22
C PRO A 181 -9.57 44.93 10.49
N HIS A 182 -9.27 45.54 11.64
CA HIS A 182 -9.63 44.98 12.94
C HIS A 182 -11.12 45.17 13.23
N ARG A 183 -11.81 44.10 13.61
CA ARG A 183 -13.24 44.05 13.94
C ARG A 183 -13.53 43.87 15.44
N SER A 184 -12.56 44.18 16.30
CA SER A 184 -12.67 44.08 17.75
C SER A 184 -13.83 44.88 18.35
N ASP A 185 -14.33 45.89 17.64
CA ASP A 185 -15.44 46.76 18.09
C ASP A 185 -16.82 46.11 17.88
N VAL A 186 -16.91 45.03 17.10
CA VAL A 186 -18.15 44.30 16.77
C VAL A 186 -18.17 42.89 17.38
N TYR A 187 -17.01 42.25 17.50
CA TYR A 187 -16.85 40.92 18.10
C TYR A 187 -15.74 40.95 19.15
N ASP A 188 -16.12 40.76 20.41
CA ASP A 188 -15.18 40.84 21.54
C ASP A 188 -13.99 39.87 21.35
N GLY A 189 -12.78 40.43 21.33
CA GLY A 189 -11.51 39.69 21.30
C GLY A 189 -11.01 39.17 19.94
N ARG A 190 -11.68 39.45 18.81
CA ARG A 190 -11.29 38.89 17.49
C ARG A 190 -10.81 39.97 16.53
N TYR A 191 -9.55 39.87 16.11
CA TYR A 191 -8.90 40.83 15.20
C TYR A 191 -9.57 40.87 13.82
N THR A 192 -9.38 39.89 12.94
CA THR A 192 -9.98 39.88 11.58
C THR A 192 -11.14 38.87 11.49
N PHE A 193 -12.27 39.23 10.85
CA PHE A 193 -13.37 38.29 10.57
C PHE A 193 -14.02 38.62 9.23
N GLY A 194 -13.64 37.90 8.17
CA GLY A 194 -14.05 38.18 6.80
C GLY A 194 -15.52 37.90 6.50
N GLU A 195 -15.95 38.33 5.31
CA GLU A 195 -17.27 38.05 4.73
C GLU A 195 -17.20 37.01 3.61
N SER A 196 -18.35 36.50 3.18
CA SER A 196 -18.42 35.57 2.04
C SER A 196 -18.21 36.28 0.70
N PHE A 197 -17.56 35.62 -0.26
CA PHE A 197 -17.13 36.21 -1.52
C PHE A 197 -17.23 35.23 -2.71
N ALA A 198 -17.68 35.72 -3.86
CA ALA A 198 -17.87 35.00 -5.13
C ALA A 198 -17.26 35.74 -6.34
N GLY A 199 -16.64 36.90 -6.11
CA GLY A 199 -16.06 37.75 -7.15
C GLY A 199 -14.66 37.34 -7.58
N ILE A 200 -14.00 38.25 -8.30
CA ILE A 200 -12.63 38.10 -8.80
C ILE A 200 -11.73 39.09 -8.06
N TYR A 201 -10.82 38.59 -7.23
CA TYR A 201 -9.85 39.39 -6.47
C TYR A 201 -8.45 39.21 -7.05
N ASP A 202 -7.90 40.26 -7.66
CA ASP A 202 -6.52 40.31 -8.16
C ASP A 202 -5.64 41.08 -7.16
N GLY A 203 -4.72 40.37 -6.50
CA GLY A 203 -3.76 40.95 -5.57
C GLY A 203 -2.65 41.75 -6.26
N ASP A 204 -2.48 41.68 -7.58
CA ASP A 204 -1.44 42.39 -8.34
C ASP A 204 -0.01 42.20 -7.78
N GLY A 205 0.25 41.03 -7.20
CA GLY A 205 1.52 40.69 -6.54
C GLY A 205 1.72 41.33 -5.16
N LYS A 206 0.69 41.98 -4.61
CA LYS A 206 0.69 42.61 -3.29
C LYS A 206 0.34 41.61 -2.19
N SER A 207 0.46 42.10 -0.97
CA SER A 207 0.27 41.34 0.24
C SER A 207 -0.78 41.93 1.17
N ILE A 208 -1.47 41.04 1.85
CA ILE A 208 -2.42 41.36 2.91
C ILE A 208 -2.02 40.64 4.19
N THR A 209 -1.96 41.39 5.29
CA THR A 209 -1.67 40.83 6.62
C THR A 209 -2.95 40.64 7.39
N ILE A 210 -3.14 39.48 8.01
CA ILE A 210 -4.29 39.17 8.85
C ILE A 210 -3.86 38.60 10.20
N ALA A 211 -4.67 38.86 11.23
CA ALA A 211 -4.48 38.24 12.54
C ALA A 211 -5.83 37.68 13.05
N TYR A 212 -5.79 36.55 13.74
CA TYR A 212 -6.97 35.99 14.39
C TYR A 212 -6.65 35.45 15.78
N LEU A 213 -7.45 35.86 16.76
CA LEU A 213 -7.34 35.41 18.15
C LEU A 213 -8.68 34.84 18.59
N GLY A 214 -8.83 33.52 18.44
CA GLY A 214 -9.99 32.78 18.90
C GLY A 214 -9.79 32.15 20.28
N ALA A 215 -10.88 31.66 20.86
CA ALA A 215 -10.91 30.90 22.11
C ALA A 215 -11.48 29.48 21.93
N GLN A 216 -11.51 28.99 20.69
CA GLN A 216 -12.19 27.76 20.27
C GLN A 216 -13.69 27.69 20.65
N ALA A 217 -14.35 28.84 20.75
CA ALA A 217 -15.80 28.92 20.96
C ALA A 217 -16.58 28.53 19.69
N GLU A 218 -17.90 28.32 19.80
CA GLU A 218 -18.77 28.02 18.65
C GLU A 218 -18.70 29.07 17.53
N SER A 219 -18.44 30.31 17.92
CA SER A 219 -18.29 31.42 17.00
C SER A 219 -16.92 31.42 16.30
N ASP A 220 -15.91 30.67 16.79
CA ASP A 220 -14.56 30.57 16.19
C ASP A 220 -14.55 29.58 15.02
N THR A 221 -15.51 29.72 14.09
CA THR A 221 -15.70 28.80 12.98
C THR A 221 -15.74 29.53 11.65
N THR A 222 -15.21 28.90 10.60
CA THR A 222 -15.20 29.45 9.24
C THR A 222 -14.42 30.76 9.17
N VAL A 223 -13.13 30.70 9.49
CA VAL A 223 -12.25 31.85 9.71
C VAL A 223 -11.18 31.94 8.61
N GLY A 224 -11.02 33.13 8.03
CA GLY A 224 -9.98 33.48 7.07
C GLY A 224 -10.11 34.93 6.61
N LEU A 225 -9.32 35.35 5.62
CA LEU A 225 -9.53 36.64 4.93
C LEU A 225 -10.95 36.75 4.38
N PHE A 226 -11.45 35.66 3.81
CA PHE A 226 -12.85 35.47 3.48
C PHE A 226 -13.48 34.42 4.39
N LYS A 227 -14.76 34.57 4.69
CA LYS A 227 -15.51 33.53 5.41
C LYS A 227 -15.67 32.30 4.52
N THR A 228 -16.37 32.48 3.40
CA THR A 228 -16.62 31.42 2.42
C THR A 228 -16.37 31.97 1.01
N LEU A 229 -15.60 31.23 0.21
CA LEU A 229 -15.53 31.41 -1.24
C LEU A 229 -16.66 30.62 -1.91
N TYR A 230 -17.54 31.29 -2.65
CA TYR A 230 -18.66 30.65 -3.34
C TYR A 230 -18.37 30.42 -4.82
N ASP A 231 -19.32 29.78 -5.50
CA ASP A 231 -19.24 29.41 -6.91
C ASP A 231 -18.86 30.63 -7.78
N GLY A 232 -17.82 30.47 -8.61
CA GLY A 232 -17.28 31.51 -9.46
C GLY A 232 -16.15 32.34 -8.85
N ALA A 233 -15.86 32.19 -7.54
CA ALA A 233 -14.80 32.95 -6.88
C ALA A 233 -13.42 32.68 -7.50
N GLN A 234 -12.68 33.75 -7.78
CA GLN A 234 -11.30 33.68 -8.28
C GLN A 234 -10.39 34.59 -7.46
N ILE A 235 -9.36 34.01 -6.84
CA ILE A 235 -8.35 34.77 -6.09
C ILE A 235 -7.00 34.58 -6.78
N LYS A 236 -6.34 35.67 -7.17
CA LYS A 236 -5.08 35.58 -7.90
C LYS A 236 -4.03 36.59 -7.46
N ASN A 237 -2.75 36.25 -7.68
CA ASN A 237 -1.59 37.13 -7.49
C ASN A 237 -1.51 37.77 -6.10
N LEU A 238 -1.78 37.00 -5.05
CA LEU A 238 -1.92 37.52 -3.69
C LEU A 238 -0.98 36.81 -2.72
N THR A 239 -0.30 37.57 -1.87
CA THR A 239 0.43 37.05 -0.72
C THR A 239 -0.34 37.30 0.57
N ILE A 240 -0.60 36.27 1.36
CA ILE A 240 -1.26 36.40 2.66
C ILE A 240 -0.23 36.13 3.76
N ARG A 241 -0.11 37.07 4.70
CA ARG A 241 0.71 36.90 5.91
C ARG A 241 -0.24 36.79 7.10
N ALA A 242 -0.23 35.67 7.80
CA ALA A 242 -1.20 35.42 8.85
C ALA A 242 -0.58 34.96 10.16
N ASN A 243 -1.13 35.43 11.27
CA ASN A 243 -0.94 34.81 12.57
C ASN A 243 -2.32 34.54 13.20
N MET A 244 -2.74 33.29 13.19
CA MET A 244 -4.08 32.87 13.58
C MET A 244 -4.00 31.82 14.69
N GLN A 245 -4.86 31.92 15.70
CA GLN A 245 -4.94 30.92 16.75
C GLN A 245 -6.35 30.75 17.29
N GLY A 246 -6.62 29.60 17.93
CA GLY A 246 -7.88 29.38 18.63
C GLY A 246 -9.08 29.15 17.73
N ILE A 247 -8.87 28.67 16.49
CA ILE A 247 -9.98 28.36 15.58
C ILE A 247 -10.59 27.02 15.97
N LYS A 248 -11.90 26.98 16.19
CA LYS A 248 -12.60 25.74 16.52
C LYS A 248 -12.75 24.84 15.29
N LYS A 249 -13.18 25.40 14.15
CA LYS A 249 -13.47 24.61 12.94
C LYS A 249 -13.36 25.44 11.67
N ASN A 250 -12.89 24.84 10.56
CA ASN A 250 -12.86 25.44 9.23
C ASN A 250 -12.03 26.74 9.22
N GLY A 251 -10.71 26.62 9.34
CA GLY A 251 -9.79 27.75 9.36
C GLY A 251 -8.80 27.72 8.21
N GLY A 252 -8.56 28.86 7.56
CA GLY A 252 -7.47 29.02 6.61
C GLY A 252 -7.11 30.49 6.40
N MET A 253 -5.86 30.76 6.02
CA MET A 253 -5.38 32.15 5.89
C MET A 253 -6.14 32.90 4.78
N LEU A 254 -6.52 32.21 3.71
CA LEU A 254 -7.34 32.79 2.64
C LEU A 254 -8.83 32.70 2.97
N ALA A 255 -9.33 31.51 3.31
CA ALA A 255 -10.74 31.34 3.61
C ALA A 255 -11.03 30.25 4.64
N GLY A 256 -12.10 30.46 5.41
CA GLY A 256 -12.63 29.39 6.26
C GLY A 256 -13.18 28.24 5.44
N SER A 257 -13.91 28.53 4.35
CA SER A 257 -14.49 27.51 3.48
C SER A 257 -14.53 27.89 2.00
N SER A 258 -14.69 26.89 1.12
CA SER A 258 -15.00 27.07 -0.30
C SER A 258 -16.13 26.14 -0.75
N GLN A 259 -17.00 26.61 -1.64
CA GLN A 259 -18.14 25.85 -2.18
C GLN A 259 -18.36 26.19 -3.66
N GLY A 260 -18.77 25.20 -4.47
CA GLY A 260 -18.95 25.40 -5.91
C GLY A 260 -17.61 25.34 -6.66
N ASN A 261 -17.46 26.11 -7.74
CA ASN A 261 -16.24 26.19 -8.53
C ASN A 261 -15.40 27.39 -8.06
N VAL A 262 -14.30 27.14 -7.36
CA VAL A 262 -13.39 28.15 -6.83
C VAL A 262 -11.99 27.97 -7.42
N THR A 263 -11.36 29.08 -7.82
CA THR A 263 -10.01 29.06 -8.42
C THR A 263 -9.05 29.96 -7.64
N LEU A 264 -7.88 29.41 -7.31
CA LEU A 264 -6.74 30.11 -6.72
C LEU A 264 -5.58 30.07 -7.71
N THR A 265 -5.00 31.22 -8.07
CA THR A 265 -3.88 31.28 -9.01
C THR A 265 -2.78 32.16 -8.49
N ASN A 266 -1.56 31.65 -8.36
CA ASN A 266 -0.41 32.43 -7.89
C ASN A 266 -0.69 33.08 -6.51
N VAL A 267 -1.14 32.25 -5.56
CA VAL A 267 -1.40 32.66 -4.17
C VAL A 267 -0.32 32.08 -3.26
N THR A 268 0.27 32.94 -2.42
CA THR A 268 1.29 32.55 -1.45
C THR A 268 0.77 32.78 -0.04
N VAL A 269 0.92 31.80 0.86
CA VAL A 269 0.60 31.97 2.28
C VAL A 269 1.85 31.86 3.14
N SER A 270 1.94 32.70 4.17
CA SER A 270 3.05 32.70 5.13
C SER A 270 2.62 33.04 6.55
N GLY A 271 3.35 32.53 7.54
CA GLY A 271 3.06 32.74 8.96
C GLY A 271 2.59 31.47 9.66
N SER A 272 1.60 31.57 10.55
CA SER A 272 1.18 30.45 11.39
C SER A 272 -0.32 30.36 11.67
N ILE A 273 -0.80 29.12 11.79
CA ILE A 273 -2.08 28.79 12.44
C ILE A 273 -1.77 27.82 13.59
N THR A 274 -2.15 28.15 14.82
CA THR A 274 -1.88 27.32 16.01
C THR A 274 -3.12 27.17 16.90
N ASP A 275 -3.02 26.35 17.95
CA ASP A 275 -4.05 26.16 18.98
C ASP A 275 -5.47 26.03 18.40
N SER A 276 -5.60 25.32 17.29
CA SER A 276 -6.85 25.17 16.55
C SER A 276 -7.33 23.72 16.57
N ASN A 277 -8.61 23.48 16.32
CA ASN A 277 -9.19 22.16 16.46
C ASN A 277 -9.34 21.43 15.12
N GLU A 278 -10.42 21.59 14.35
CA GLU A 278 -10.66 20.73 13.16
C GLU A 278 -10.76 21.49 11.82
N HIS A 279 -10.38 20.82 10.73
CA HIS A 279 -10.44 21.34 9.35
C HIS A 279 -9.64 22.62 9.16
N ILE A 280 -8.32 22.52 9.34
CA ILE A 280 -7.41 23.67 9.25
C ILE A 280 -6.47 23.48 8.06
N GLY A 281 -6.62 24.32 7.03
CA GLY A 281 -5.70 24.37 5.91
C GLY A 281 -4.89 25.66 5.94
N ALA A 282 -3.68 25.68 5.39
CA ALA A 282 -2.96 26.94 5.30
C ALA A 282 -3.72 27.97 4.44
N PHE A 283 -4.41 27.53 3.39
CA PHE A 283 -5.21 28.41 2.52
C PHE A 283 -6.69 28.33 2.89
N ILE A 284 -7.27 27.13 2.85
CA ILE A 284 -8.71 26.89 3.02
C ILE A 284 -8.95 25.85 4.10
N GLY A 285 -9.83 26.13 5.06
CA GLY A 285 -10.21 25.16 6.08
C GLY A 285 -10.99 23.97 5.53
N HIS A 286 -12.13 24.25 4.89
CA HIS A 286 -13.07 23.23 4.40
C HIS A 286 -13.52 23.50 2.96
N ALA A 287 -13.43 22.52 2.08
CA ALA A 287 -13.81 22.66 0.67
C ALA A 287 -14.89 21.65 0.25
N THR A 288 -15.90 22.13 -0.49
CA THR A 288 -16.87 21.31 -1.24
C THR A 288 -16.96 21.77 -2.69
N GLY A 289 -17.44 20.90 -3.59
CA GLY A 289 -17.44 21.21 -5.04
C GLY A 289 -16.04 21.13 -5.65
N ASN A 290 -15.74 21.99 -6.62
CA ASN A 290 -14.48 21.98 -7.37
C ASN A 290 -13.56 23.10 -6.90
N LEU A 291 -12.43 22.75 -6.30
CA LEU A 291 -11.39 23.71 -5.95
C LEU A 291 -10.17 23.48 -6.83
N THR A 292 -9.79 24.52 -7.57
CA THR A 292 -8.58 24.53 -8.42
C THR A 292 -7.54 25.46 -7.81
N ALA A 293 -6.33 24.97 -7.56
CA ALA A 293 -5.20 25.75 -7.07
C ALA A 293 -4.00 25.60 -8.00
N GLU A 294 -3.53 26.72 -8.56
CA GLU A 294 -2.45 26.76 -9.55
C GLU A 294 -1.34 27.71 -9.12
N HIS A 295 -0.08 27.28 -9.22
CA HIS A 295 1.09 28.10 -8.90
C HIS A 295 1.11 28.63 -7.45
N CYS A 296 0.55 27.88 -6.51
CA CYS A 296 0.46 28.30 -5.10
C CYS A 296 1.71 27.93 -4.29
N ARG A 297 2.03 28.71 -3.25
CA ARG A 297 3.24 28.50 -2.41
C ARG A 297 2.92 28.47 -0.92
N LEU A 298 3.51 27.49 -0.22
CA LEU A 298 3.34 27.28 1.22
C LEU A 298 4.60 27.69 2.00
N PHE A 299 4.52 28.79 2.73
CA PHE A 299 5.58 29.27 3.64
C PHE A 299 5.07 29.43 5.08
N ALA A 300 4.30 28.45 5.55
CA ALA A 300 3.59 28.53 6.84
C ALA A 300 3.75 27.29 7.73
N SER A 301 3.49 27.48 9.02
CA SER A 301 3.31 26.42 10.02
C SER A 301 1.84 26.28 10.42
N VAL A 302 1.26 25.10 10.25
CA VAL A 302 -0.17 24.85 10.47
C VAL A 302 -0.35 23.72 11.47
N HIS A 303 -0.74 24.06 12.70
CA HIS A 303 -0.89 23.13 13.82
C HIS A 303 -2.33 23.16 14.33
N ALA A 304 -3.00 22.01 14.29
CA ALA A 304 -4.35 21.86 14.82
C ALA A 304 -4.60 20.41 15.28
N ASN A 305 -5.80 20.12 15.76
CA ASN A 305 -6.14 18.78 16.26
C ASN A 305 -6.45 17.78 15.14
N SER A 306 -7.30 18.12 14.15
CA SER A 306 -7.72 17.17 13.11
C SER A 306 -7.90 17.79 11.72
N TYR A 307 -7.58 17.01 10.69
CA TYR A 307 -7.60 17.35 9.26
C TYR A 307 -6.86 18.65 8.98
N VAL A 308 -5.54 18.52 9.01
CA VAL A 308 -4.59 19.63 8.87
C VAL A 308 -3.88 19.51 7.53
N GLY A 309 -3.97 20.55 6.70
CA GLY A 309 -3.42 20.56 5.35
C GLY A 309 -2.55 21.76 5.03
N GLY A 310 -1.54 21.58 4.19
CA GLY A 310 -0.75 22.69 3.67
C GLY A 310 -1.50 23.57 2.64
N LEU A 311 -2.57 23.07 2.04
CA LEU A 311 -3.50 23.83 1.19
C LEU A 311 -4.90 23.81 1.80
N VAL A 312 -5.51 22.63 1.91
CA VAL A 312 -6.90 22.43 2.37
C VAL A 312 -6.94 21.59 3.64
N GLY A 313 -7.66 21.99 4.67
CA GLY A 313 -7.82 21.15 5.86
C GLY A 313 -8.59 19.86 5.54
N TYR A 314 -9.81 19.99 5.04
CA TYR A 314 -10.71 18.89 4.72
C TYR A 314 -11.50 19.17 3.44
N MET A 315 -11.58 18.18 2.53
CA MET A 315 -12.39 18.27 1.32
C MET A 315 -13.46 17.18 1.30
N GLU A 316 -14.69 17.54 0.95
CA GLU A 316 -15.78 16.58 0.78
C GLU A 316 -16.67 16.85 -0.44
N ASN A 317 -17.19 15.77 -1.06
CA ASN A 317 -18.17 15.83 -2.15
C ASN A 317 -17.74 16.74 -3.33
N GLY A 318 -16.57 16.46 -3.91
CA GLY A 318 -16.08 17.18 -5.09
C GLY A 318 -14.62 16.89 -5.44
N MET A 319 -14.02 17.76 -6.25
CA MET A 319 -12.69 17.54 -6.84
C MET A 319 -11.66 18.59 -6.42
N LEU A 320 -10.53 18.12 -5.87
CA LEU A 320 -9.36 18.96 -5.60
C LEU A 320 -8.37 18.90 -6.77
N THR A 321 -8.22 19.98 -7.52
CA THR A 321 -7.23 20.09 -8.59
C THR A 321 -6.08 20.99 -8.14
N VAL A 322 -4.85 20.47 -8.14
CA VAL A 322 -3.66 21.21 -7.70
C VAL A 322 -2.56 21.06 -8.73
N THR A 323 -2.07 22.17 -9.26
CA THR A 323 -0.96 22.20 -10.23
C THR A 323 0.11 23.20 -9.81
N ASP A 324 1.39 22.80 -9.90
CA ASP A 324 2.55 23.63 -9.50
C ASP A 324 2.44 24.16 -8.06
N PHE A 325 2.44 23.25 -7.09
CA PHE A 325 2.42 23.59 -5.65
C PHE A 325 3.75 23.25 -5.00
N SER A 326 4.35 24.20 -4.27
CA SER A 326 5.60 23.92 -3.56
C SER A 326 5.86 24.80 -2.33
N ASN A 327 6.85 24.40 -1.53
CA ASN A 327 7.45 25.21 -0.47
C ASN A 327 8.78 25.86 -0.90
N LEU A 328 9.03 25.97 -2.21
CA LEU A 328 10.28 26.53 -2.74
C LEU A 328 10.15 28.06 -2.91
N GLN A 329 11.20 28.77 -2.50
CA GLN A 329 11.36 30.19 -2.75
C GLN A 329 11.83 30.44 -4.19
N GLU A 330 11.81 31.70 -4.66
CA GLU A 330 12.25 32.07 -6.02
C GLU A 330 13.68 31.63 -6.35
N ASN A 331 14.56 31.58 -5.34
CA ASN A 331 15.94 31.09 -5.46
C ASN A 331 16.05 29.55 -5.42
N SER A 332 14.92 28.83 -5.49
CA SER A 332 14.79 27.37 -5.37
C SER A 332 15.21 26.77 -4.02
N MET A 333 15.43 27.59 -2.98
CA MET A 333 15.67 27.09 -1.63
C MET A 333 14.34 26.73 -0.95
N PRO A 334 14.29 25.59 -0.22
CA PRO A 334 13.09 25.20 0.51
C PRO A 334 12.88 26.08 1.74
N PHE A 335 11.65 26.54 1.95
CA PHE A 335 11.19 27.09 3.22
C PHE A 335 10.76 25.97 4.16
N LEU A 336 11.11 26.04 5.44
CA LEU A 336 10.62 25.07 6.44
C LEU A 336 9.13 25.30 6.71
N PHE A 337 8.29 24.50 6.09
CA PHE A 337 6.86 24.41 6.41
C PHE A 337 6.64 23.33 7.48
N THR A 338 5.56 23.43 8.25
CA THR A 338 5.13 22.33 9.14
C THR A 338 3.61 22.15 9.08
N VAL A 339 3.16 20.90 9.05
CA VAL A 339 1.76 20.49 9.10
C VAL A 339 1.59 19.47 10.22
N HIS A 340 0.94 19.87 11.30
CA HIS A 340 0.80 19.07 12.51
C HIS A 340 -0.68 18.86 12.86
N ALA A 341 -1.14 17.62 12.78
CA ALA A 341 -2.40 17.17 13.36
C ALA A 341 -2.15 16.50 14.72
N GLY A 342 -2.72 17.03 15.81
CA GLY A 342 -2.62 16.39 17.14
C GLY A 342 -3.30 15.02 17.19
N ASN A 343 -4.32 14.80 16.37
CA ASN A 343 -5.11 13.58 16.30
C ASN A 343 -5.14 13.01 14.87
N ARG A 344 -6.13 13.38 14.03
CA ARG A 344 -6.40 12.71 12.76
C ARG A 344 -6.02 13.54 11.54
N GLY A 345 -5.30 12.95 10.59
CA GLY A 345 -5.15 13.46 9.23
C GLY A 345 -4.25 14.69 9.11
N ALA A 346 -2.97 14.48 8.84
CA ALA A 346 -2.04 15.53 8.41
C ALA A 346 -1.59 15.27 6.96
N GLY A 347 -1.65 16.29 6.10
CA GLY A 347 -1.10 16.18 4.75
C GLY A 347 -0.48 17.46 4.21
N GLY A 348 0.60 17.33 3.45
CA GLY A 348 1.28 18.49 2.87
C GLY A 348 0.41 19.30 1.90
N ILE A 349 -0.61 18.69 1.30
CA ILE A 349 -1.65 19.38 0.52
C ILE A 349 -2.96 19.38 1.28
N THR A 350 -3.46 18.22 1.70
CA THR A 350 -4.77 18.12 2.36
C THR A 350 -4.77 17.24 3.60
N GLY A 351 -5.48 17.63 4.65
CA GLY A 351 -5.69 16.75 5.80
C GLY A 351 -6.50 15.51 5.43
N GLY A 352 -7.50 15.66 4.55
CA GLY A 352 -8.23 14.53 3.98
C GLY A 352 -9.20 14.89 2.85
N ILE A 353 -9.49 13.90 1.99
CA ILE A 353 -10.51 13.97 0.93
C ILE A 353 -11.55 12.87 1.17
N MET A 354 -12.81 13.23 1.37
CA MET A 354 -13.91 12.30 1.65
C MET A 354 -14.99 12.36 0.57
N LYS A 355 -15.30 11.20 -0.05
CA LYS A 355 -16.34 11.10 -1.08
C LYS A 355 -16.10 12.09 -2.23
N GLY A 356 -14.86 12.18 -2.70
CA GLY A 356 -14.49 13.04 -3.81
C GLY A 356 -13.36 12.47 -4.67
N GLY A 357 -12.75 13.34 -5.47
CA GLY A 357 -11.60 13.03 -6.32
C GLY A 357 -10.47 14.04 -6.18
N CYS A 358 -9.31 13.72 -6.77
CA CYS A 358 -8.21 14.67 -6.89
C CYS A 358 -7.47 14.56 -8.23
N ALA A 359 -6.93 15.69 -8.67
CA ALA A 359 -5.98 15.77 -9.78
C ALA A 359 -4.78 16.59 -9.32
N PHE A 360 -3.73 15.92 -8.87
CA PHE A 360 -2.51 16.54 -8.37
C PHE A 360 -1.40 16.42 -9.40
N LYS A 361 -0.79 17.55 -9.73
CA LYS A 361 0.24 17.65 -10.75
C LYS A 361 1.36 18.60 -10.34
N ASP A 362 2.61 18.24 -10.62
CA ASP A 362 3.76 19.12 -10.46
C ASP A 362 3.88 19.66 -9.02
N ILE A 363 3.88 18.76 -8.03
CA ILE A 363 3.93 19.13 -6.61
C ILE A 363 5.30 18.78 -6.03
N THR A 364 5.95 19.73 -5.36
CA THR A 364 7.24 19.52 -4.69
C THR A 364 7.21 20.02 -3.25
N LEU A 365 7.38 19.11 -2.28
CA LEU A 365 7.52 19.44 -0.87
C LEU A 365 8.87 18.94 -0.35
N GLN A 366 9.75 19.86 0.03
CA GLN A 366 11.15 19.55 0.33
C GLN A 366 11.57 20.02 1.72
N HIS A 367 12.07 19.09 2.52
CA HIS A 367 12.83 19.37 3.73
C HIS A 367 13.71 18.15 4.07
N SER A 368 14.88 18.06 3.44
CA SER A 368 15.84 16.97 3.68
C SER A 368 16.35 17.03 5.11
N ILE A 369 16.46 15.85 5.74
CA ILE A 369 16.95 15.69 7.12
C ILE A 369 18.16 14.76 7.16
N GLU A 370 19.01 14.95 8.17
CA GLU A 370 20.04 13.98 8.54
C GLU A 370 19.46 12.93 9.52
N LYS A 371 20.21 11.87 9.82
CA LYS A 371 19.71 10.77 10.67
C LYS A 371 19.46 11.25 12.11
N GLU A 372 20.30 12.16 12.57
CA GLU A 372 20.27 12.83 13.86
C GLU A 372 18.98 13.65 14.04
N ASP A 373 18.41 14.14 12.93
CA ASP A 373 17.18 14.94 12.88
C ASP A 373 15.91 14.10 12.63
N SER A 374 15.98 12.77 12.76
CA SER A 374 14.82 11.85 12.61
C SER A 374 13.65 12.13 13.57
N GLY A 375 13.85 13.00 14.56
CA GLY A 375 12.82 13.51 15.46
C GLY A 375 12.00 14.69 14.91
N LEU A 376 12.42 15.32 13.82
CA LEU A 376 11.78 16.51 13.28
C LEU A 376 10.37 16.23 12.74
N LYS A 377 9.42 17.08 13.09
CA LYS A 377 7.99 16.95 12.76
C LYS A 377 7.59 17.91 11.65
N VAL A 378 7.91 17.56 10.40
CA VAL A 378 7.53 18.37 9.22
C VAL A 378 6.08 18.10 8.85
N ILE A 379 5.75 16.87 8.44
CA ILE A 379 4.36 16.42 8.26
C ILE A 379 4.08 15.37 9.32
N TYR A 380 3.23 15.69 10.29
CA TYR A 380 3.10 14.88 11.50
C TYR A 380 1.66 14.73 11.99
N ALA A 381 1.29 13.51 12.37
CA ALA A 381 0.06 13.18 13.07
C ALA A 381 0.34 12.54 14.45
N GLY A 382 -0.32 13.04 15.50
CA GLY A 382 -0.12 12.56 16.87
C GLY A 382 -0.88 11.28 17.22
N ALA A 383 -1.98 10.95 16.52
CA ALA A 383 -2.79 9.78 16.89
C ALA A 383 -3.28 8.90 15.73
N ASP A 384 -3.39 9.43 14.51
CA ASP A 384 -3.96 8.67 13.39
C ASP A 384 -2.99 8.61 12.20
N ARG A 385 -3.20 9.42 11.17
CA ARG A 385 -2.58 9.23 9.87
C ARG A 385 -1.93 10.47 9.31
N ALA A 386 -0.77 10.29 8.68
CA ALA A 386 -0.02 11.35 8.01
C ALA A 386 0.38 10.93 6.60
N GLY A 387 0.32 11.85 5.63
CA GLY A 387 0.84 11.61 4.29
C GLY A 387 1.48 12.82 3.65
N GLY A 388 2.47 12.62 2.79
CA GLY A 388 3.14 13.74 2.10
C GLY A 388 2.19 14.67 1.35
N LEU A 389 1.18 14.11 0.68
CA LEU A 389 0.10 14.83 0.03
C LEU A 389 -1.14 14.89 0.92
N ALA A 390 -1.60 13.73 1.38
CA ALA A 390 -2.84 13.60 2.11
C ALA A 390 -2.74 12.69 3.33
N GLY A 391 -3.33 13.12 4.44
CA GLY A 391 -3.53 12.22 5.59
C GLY A 391 -4.48 11.07 5.23
N GLU A 392 -5.61 11.39 4.61
CA GLU A 392 -6.66 10.43 4.24
C GLU A 392 -7.23 10.69 2.83
N MET A 393 -7.48 9.63 2.08
CA MET A 393 -8.20 9.69 0.81
C MET A 393 -9.28 8.60 0.77
N ALA A 394 -10.54 8.99 0.67
CA ALA A 394 -11.66 8.11 0.36
C ALA A 394 -12.25 8.54 -0.99
N LEU A 395 -11.73 7.94 -2.06
CA LEU A 395 -11.96 8.38 -3.44
C LEU A 395 -13.06 7.57 -4.10
N ASN A 396 -14.10 8.27 -4.54
CA ASN A 396 -15.22 7.73 -5.32
C ASN A 396 -15.32 8.34 -6.73
N GLU A 397 -14.38 9.20 -7.09
CA GLU A 397 -14.21 9.76 -8.43
C GLU A 397 -12.81 9.44 -8.98
N ALA A 398 -12.70 9.37 -10.30
CA ALA A 398 -11.43 9.10 -10.97
C ALA A 398 -10.40 10.18 -10.60
N SER A 399 -9.22 9.75 -10.18
CA SER A 399 -8.21 10.62 -9.59
C SER A 399 -6.81 10.37 -10.16
N SER A 400 -5.93 11.35 -10.04
CA SER A 400 -4.55 11.25 -10.55
C SER A 400 -3.53 11.96 -9.67
N LEU A 401 -2.36 11.32 -9.53
CA LEU A 401 -1.12 11.88 -8.99
C LEU A 401 -0.08 11.82 -10.11
N ASN A 402 0.41 12.98 -10.54
CA ASN A 402 1.36 13.08 -11.64
C ASN A 402 2.52 14.02 -11.29
N ASN A 403 3.76 13.57 -11.47
CA ASN A 403 4.95 14.37 -11.20
C ASN A 403 4.98 14.97 -9.77
N ILE A 404 4.87 14.07 -8.78
CA ILE A 404 4.87 14.45 -7.36
C ILE A 404 6.24 14.15 -6.74
N ASN A 405 6.82 15.09 -6.01
CA ASN A 405 8.13 14.97 -5.37
C ASN A 405 8.03 15.31 -3.89
N ILE A 406 8.03 14.30 -3.02
CA ILE A 406 8.00 14.48 -1.56
C ILE A 406 9.36 14.11 -0.96
N TRP A 407 10.10 15.12 -0.54
CA TRP A 407 11.44 15.02 0.05
C TRP A 407 11.45 15.59 1.48
N ALA A 408 10.36 15.37 2.21
CA ALA A 408 10.16 15.83 3.58
C ALA A 408 9.73 14.64 4.47
N PRO A 409 10.14 14.61 5.75
CA PRO A 409 9.80 13.51 6.63
C PRO A 409 8.31 13.49 6.96
N VAL A 410 7.71 12.29 6.91
CA VAL A 410 6.30 12.04 7.22
C VAL A 410 6.22 11.11 8.42
N ARG A 411 5.48 11.51 9.46
CA ARG A 411 5.40 10.72 10.69
C ARG A 411 3.98 10.63 11.25
N SER A 412 3.61 9.44 11.71
CA SER A 412 2.49 9.24 12.62
C SER A 412 2.98 8.62 13.91
N GLU A 413 2.57 9.14 15.07
CA GLU A 413 3.02 8.58 16.35
C GLU A 413 2.32 7.26 16.70
N GLN A 414 1.07 7.06 16.24
CA GLN A 414 0.24 5.94 16.69
C GLN A 414 -0.23 5.01 15.57
N LYS A 415 -0.64 5.52 14.40
CA LYS A 415 -1.14 4.66 13.31
C LYS A 415 -0.30 4.72 12.04
N ASP A 416 -0.86 5.29 10.98
CA ASP A 416 -0.43 5.00 9.62
C ASP A 416 0.33 6.21 9.04
N ALA A 417 1.41 5.97 8.30
CA ALA A 417 2.13 7.02 7.59
C ALA A 417 2.49 6.55 6.18
N GLY A 418 2.30 7.42 5.19
CA GLY A 418 2.74 7.17 3.82
C GLY A 418 3.49 8.36 3.26
N GLY A 419 4.58 8.13 2.54
CA GLY A 419 5.32 9.24 1.94
C GLY A 419 4.50 10.05 0.93
N LEU A 420 3.46 9.46 0.31
CA LEU A 420 2.42 10.21 -0.43
C LEU A 420 1.11 10.31 0.34
N VAL A 421 0.56 9.18 0.82
CA VAL A 421 -0.77 9.13 1.43
C VAL A 421 -0.77 8.25 2.67
N GLY A 422 -1.28 8.76 3.79
CA GLY A 422 -1.39 7.98 5.02
C GLY A 422 -2.32 6.78 4.88
N THR A 423 -3.57 7.04 4.50
CA THR A 423 -4.60 6.02 4.26
C THR A 423 -5.38 6.33 2.99
N ALA A 424 -5.53 5.34 2.11
CA ALA A 424 -6.35 5.42 0.90
C ALA A 424 -7.40 4.29 0.85
N THR A 425 -8.65 4.65 0.57
CA THR A 425 -9.74 3.73 0.20
C THR A 425 -10.26 4.13 -1.16
N LEU A 426 -10.15 3.23 -2.14
CA LEU A 426 -10.46 3.50 -3.53
C LEU A 426 -11.70 2.73 -3.97
N THR A 427 -12.79 3.43 -4.25
CA THR A 427 -13.95 2.86 -4.98
C THR A 427 -14.03 3.38 -6.42
N ALA A 428 -13.06 4.20 -6.82
CA ALA A 428 -12.84 4.67 -8.18
C ALA A 428 -11.34 4.65 -8.52
N PRO A 429 -10.96 4.65 -9.82
CA PRO A 429 -9.57 4.55 -10.22
C PRO A 429 -8.68 5.71 -9.74
N LEU A 430 -7.47 5.38 -9.29
CA LEU A 430 -6.37 6.31 -9.00
C LEU A 430 -5.17 5.96 -9.88
N SER A 431 -4.75 6.89 -10.73
CA SER A 431 -3.50 6.77 -11.51
C SER A 431 -2.35 7.47 -10.79
N VAL A 432 -1.23 6.79 -10.59
CA VAL A 432 -0.01 7.35 -9.99
C VAL A 432 1.12 7.22 -11.00
N SER A 433 1.73 8.35 -11.36
CA SER A 433 2.74 8.42 -12.42
C SER A 433 3.82 9.46 -12.14
N ASN A 434 5.08 9.13 -12.44
CA ASN A 434 6.22 10.03 -12.26
C ASN A 434 6.35 10.56 -10.82
N CYS A 435 5.96 9.76 -9.83
CA CYS A 435 6.00 10.18 -8.42
C CYS A 435 7.28 9.68 -7.74
N THR A 436 7.86 10.54 -6.91
CA THR A 436 9.09 10.28 -6.14
C THR A 436 8.87 10.58 -4.66
N PHE A 437 9.22 9.62 -3.80
CA PHE A 437 9.41 9.86 -2.37
C PHE A 437 10.89 9.66 -2.00
N ALA A 438 11.48 10.59 -1.24
CA ALA A 438 12.90 10.57 -0.90
C ALA A 438 13.19 11.12 0.52
N SER A 439 12.52 10.60 1.54
CA SER A 439 12.77 10.99 2.94
C SER A 439 12.47 9.87 3.95
N LEU A 440 12.37 10.21 5.22
CA LEU A 440 11.95 9.31 6.29
C LEU A 440 10.42 9.19 6.32
N VAL A 441 9.91 7.95 6.35
CA VAL A 441 8.54 7.67 6.81
C VAL A 441 8.61 6.89 8.10
N LYS A 442 7.90 7.36 9.14
CA LYS A 442 7.88 6.71 10.45
C LYS A 442 6.47 6.54 10.99
N SER A 443 6.12 5.34 11.44
CA SER A 443 4.84 5.10 12.10
C SER A 443 4.88 4.00 13.17
N ASN A 444 3.79 3.85 13.92
CA ASN A 444 3.65 2.76 14.88
C ASN A 444 2.80 1.59 14.32
N GLU A 445 1.84 1.83 13.42
CA GLU A 445 1.10 0.75 12.77
C GLU A 445 1.68 0.47 11.38
N LYS A 446 1.32 1.25 10.36
CA LYS A 446 1.68 0.98 8.96
C LYS A 446 2.53 2.10 8.38
N ALA A 447 3.69 1.80 7.81
CA ALA A 447 4.56 2.81 7.19
C ALA A 447 5.00 2.38 5.80
N ALA A 448 5.00 3.32 4.85
CA ALA A 448 5.65 3.11 3.56
C ALA A 448 5.95 4.37 2.77
N GLY A 449 6.80 4.26 1.75
CA GLY A 449 7.17 5.37 0.87
C GLY A 449 6.01 5.97 0.09
N PHE A 450 4.99 5.20 -0.30
CA PHE A 450 3.80 5.75 -0.99
C PHE A 450 2.57 5.73 -0.09
N PHE A 451 2.05 4.55 0.23
CA PHE A 451 0.78 4.40 0.96
C PHE A 451 0.99 3.65 2.28
N GLY A 452 0.65 4.28 3.40
CA GLY A 452 0.66 3.58 4.70
C GLY A 452 -0.38 2.46 4.73
N TYR A 453 -1.63 2.78 4.38
CA TYR A 453 -2.72 1.82 4.17
C TYR A 453 -3.37 2.05 2.81
N LEU A 454 -3.63 0.98 2.09
CA LEU A 454 -4.37 0.98 0.84
C LEU A 454 -5.45 -0.11 0.84
N LYS A 455 -6.70 0.29 0.60
CA LYS A 455 -7.77 -0.62 0.20
C LYS A 455 -8.16 -0.34 -1.25
N CYS A 456 -7.89 -1.29 -2.13
CA CYS A 456 -8.20 -1.17 -3.55
C CYS A 456 -8.47 -2.53 -4.19
N ASP A 457 -9.61 -2.66 -4.88
CA ASP A 457 -9.89 -3.82 -5.71
C ASP A 457 -9.61 -3.44 -7.17
N ASN A 458 -8.34 -3.49 -7.62
CA ASN A 458 -7.92 -3.14 -8.98
C ASN A 458 -8.12 -1.66 -9.39
N HIS A 459 -8.33 -0.77 -8.40
CA HIS A 459 -8.52 0.67 -8.60
C HIS A 459 -7.23 1.49 -8.57
N LEU A 460 -6.12 0.97 -8.06
CA LEU A 460 -4.82 1.65 -8.17
C LEU A 460 -4.11 1.21 -9.47
N ASN A 461 -3.66 2.17 -10.27
CA ASN A 461 -2.76 1.94 -11.40
C ASN A 461 -1.44 2.73 -11.21
N LEU A 462 -0.34 2.01 -11.00
CA LEU A 462 1.01 2.58 -11.06
C LEU A 462 1.46 2.60 -12.52
N ALA A 463 1.32 3.76 -13.16
CA ALA A 463 1.70 4.00 -14.55
C ALA A 463 3.02 4.76 -14.62
N GLU A 464 3.72 4.65 -15.76
CA GLU A 464 5.04 5.28 -15.95
C GLU A 464 6.04 4.93 -14.82
N THR A 465 7.10 5.72 -14.67
CA THR A 465 8.11 5.42 -13.63
C THR A 465 7.70 6.02 -12.29
N ASN A 466 7.69 5.22 -11.23
CA ASN A 466 7.47 5.67 -9.85
C ASN A 466 8.63 5.23 -8.96
N GLN A 467 9.07 6.08 -8.03
CA GLN A 467 10.36 5.89 -7.36
C GLN A 467 10.29 6.18 -5.87
N ILE A 468 10.97 5.34 -5.09
CA ILE A 468 11.30 5.60 -3.69
C ILE A 468 12.81 5.46 -3.58
N VAL A 469 13.52 6.58 -3.63
CA VAL A 469 14.96 6.60 -3.88
C VAL A 469 15.64 7.66 -3.04
N GLN A 470 16.93 7.48 -2.78
CA GLN A 470 17.71 8.49 -2.09
C GLN A 470 17.97 9.68 -3.01
N VAL A 471 17.73 10.89 -2.49
CA VAL A 471 18.06 12.15 -3.17
C VAL A 471 18.91 12.99 -2.21
N ASN A 472 20.04 13.53 -2.71
CA ASN A 472 20.89 14.51 -2.03
C ASN A 472 21.44 14.12 -0.63
N ASN A 473 21.87 12.88 -0.43
CA ASN A 473 22.44 12.37 0.84
C ASN A 473 21.53 12.48 2.08
N GLY A 474 20.23 12.75 1.91
CA GLY A 474 19.28 12.79 3.02
C GLY A 474 19.06 11.42 3.66
N TYR A 475 18.61 11.41 4.92
CA TYR A 475 18.22 10.19 5.62
C TYR A 475 16.94 9.61 5.01
N LEU A 476 17.04 8.36 4.56
CA LEU A 476 15.99 7.65 3.82
C LEU A 476 15.75 6.29 4.50
N ASN A 477 14.57 6.13 5.11
CA ASN A 477 14.18 4.88 5.75
C ASN A 477 12.65 4.78 5.85
N VAL A 478 12.12 3.57 5.79
CA VAL A 478 10.76 3.27 6.24
C VAL A 478 10.85 2.57 7.59
N GLU A 479 10.29 3.18 8.61
CA GLU A 479 10.27 2.64 9.97
C GLU A 479 8.82 2.48 10.45
N ALA A 480 8.38 1.25 10.68
CA ALA A 480 7.13 0.97 11.37
C ALA A 480 7.39 0.14 12.63
N ASN A 481 6.48 0.19 13.60
CA ASN A 481 6.48 -0.85 14.63
C ASN A 481 5.86 -2.15 14.09
N LYS A 482 4.69 -2.11 13.45
CA LYS A 482 4.02 -3.31 12.93
C LYS A 482 4.28 -3.61 11.45
N TYR A 483 3.76 -2.82 10.52
CA TYR A 483 3.71 -3.15 9.10
C TYR A 483 4.55 -2.16 8.30
N ALA A 484 5.76 -2.55 7.93
CA ALA A 484 6.66 -1.71 7.15
C ALA A 484 6.75 -2.24 5.72
N GLY A 485 6.53 -1.38 4.74
CA GLY A 485 6.78 -1.72 3.34
C GLY A 485 7.54 -0.63 2.61
N GLY A 486 8.38 -0.98 1.64
CA GLY A 486 9.07 0.03 0.85
C GLY A 486 8.08 0.98 0.18
N MET A 487 7.09 0.44 -0.54
CA MET A 487 6.07 1.22 -1.24
C MET A 487 4.70 1.20 -0.55
N PHE A 488 4.29 0.08 0.05
CA PHE A 488 2.99 -0.08 0.70
C PHE A 488 3.11 -0.69 2.11
N GLY A 489 2.54 -0.05 3.13
CA GLY A 489 2.57 -0.61 4.49
C GLY A 489 1.62 -1.81 4.59
N TYR A 490 0.40 -1.63 4.08
CA TYR A 490 -0.64 -2.66 4.01
C TYR A 490 -1.49 -2.45 2.76
N VAL A 491 -1.84 -3.55 2.08
CA VAL A 491 -2.72 -3.58 0.91
C VAL A 491 -3.85 -4.58 1.13
N TYR A 492 -5.09 -4.14 0.94
CA TYR A 492 -6.26 -5.00 0.77
C TYR A 492 -6.75 -4.93 -0.67
N GLY A 493 -6.71 -6.07 -1.36
CA GLY A 493 -7.09 -6.22 -2.76
C GLY A 493 -5.92 -6.10 -3.75
N ASP A 494 -6.23 -6.10 -5.05
CA ASP A 494 -5.23 -6.11 -6.12
C ASP A 494 -4.68 -4.71 -6.46
N ILE A 495 -3.39 -4.65 -6.77
CA ILE A 495 -2.72 -3.49 -7.37
C ILE A 495 -2.38 -3.74 -8.84
N LYS A 496 -2.62 -2.74 -9.70
CA LYS A 496 -2.18 -2.80 -11.10
C LYS A 496 -0.90 -2.00 -11.27
N THR A 497 0.05 -2.60 -11.98
CA THR A 497 1.29 -1.93 -12.38
C THR A 497 1.44 -2.03 -13.89
N SER A 498 1.59 -0.89 -14.53
CA SER A 498 1.84 -0.79 -15.98
C SER A 498 3.18 -0.13 -16.29
N GLY A 499 3.75 0.62 -15.33
CA GLY A 499 5.08 1.19 -15.42
C GLY A 499 6.00 0.76 -14.28
N LEU A 500 7.28 1.12 -14.41
CA LEU A 500 8.38 0.67 -13.55
C LEU A 500 8.33 1.34 -12.17
N CYS A 501 8.41 0.55 -11.11
CA CYS A 501 8.52 0.99 -9.72
C CYS A 501 9.93 0.71 -9.20
N LEU A 502 10.70 1.76 -8.90
CA LEU A 502 12.05 1.65 -8.35
C LEU A 502 12.02 1.86 -6.84
N ILE A 503 12.58 0.92 -6.07
CA ILE A 503 12.59 0.97 -4.61
C ILE A 503 14.04 0.81 -4.13
N ASN A 504 14.59 1.87 -3.58
CA ASN A 504 15.92 1.93 -2.98
C ASN A 504 15.82 2.62 -1.62
N ILE A 505 15.25 1.91 -0.65
CA ILE A 505 15.05 2.39 0.72
C ILE A 505 15.13 1.20 1.67
N ASN A 506 15.83 1.35 2.79
CA ASN A 506 15.77 0.32 3.82
C ASN A 506 14.38 0.30 4.46
N VAL A 507 13.93 -0.89 4.86
CA VAL A 507 12.61 -1.08 5.47
C VAL A 507 12.81 -1.77 6.80
N THR A 508 12.26 -1.21 7.88
CA THR A 508 12.40 -1.75 9.23
C THR A 508 11.03 -1.82 9.92
N ALA A 509 10.63 -3.03 10.33
CA ALA A 509 9.54 -3.27 11.27
C ALA A 509 10.09 -3.71 12.62
N THR A 510 9.72 -3.07 13.73
CA THR A 510 10.29 -3.42 15.05
C THR A 510 9.54 -4.53 15.79
N SER A 511 8.32 -4.91 15.41
CA SER A 511 7.55 -5.96 16.09
C SER A 511 6.96 -7.01 15.16
N ASN A 512 6.39 -6.61 14.02
CA ASN A 512 5.70 -7.51 13.11
C ASN A 512 6.41 -7.52 11.74
N PHE A 513 5.66 -7.22 10.68
CA PHE A 513 5.90 -7.64 9.32
C PHE A 513 6.64 -6.56 8.52
N SER A 514 7.62 -7.00 7.76
CA SER A 514 8.46 -6.12 6.95
C SER A 514 8.60 -6.69 5.54
N GLY A 515 8.34 -5.85 4.54
CA GLY A 515 8.45 -6.22 3.13
C GLY A 515 9.17 -5.16 2.31
N GLY A 516 10.02 -5.57 1.36
CA GLY A 516 10.67 -4.57 0.50
C GLY A 516 9.69 -3.83 -0.41
N ILE A 517 8.56 -4.43 -0.78
CA ILE A 517 7.46 -3.76 -1.49
C ILE A 517 6.30 -3.52 -0.53
N ILE A 518 5.79 -4.59 0.09
CA ILE A 518 4.54 -4.58 0.87
C ILE A 518 4.77 -5.17 2.27
N GLY A 519 4.42 -4.45 3.33
CA GLY A 519 4.44 -5.01 4.69
C GLY A 519 3.46 -6.17 4.86
N GLU A 520 2.19 -5.95 4.52
CA GLU A 520 1.15 -6.98 4.48
C GLU A 520 0.25 -6.86 3.24
N LEU A 521 -0.03 -7.99 2.59
CA LEU A 521 -0.93 -8.12 1.44
C LEU A 521 -2.09 -9.06 1.80
N GLU A 522 -3.31 -8.58 1.68
CA GLU A 522 -4.53 -9.33 1.96
C GLU A 522 -5.46 -9.35 0.73
N HIS A 523 -5.94 -10.54 0.35
CA HIS A 523 -6.87 -10.73 -0.77
C HIS A 523 -6.42 -10.12 -2.11
N GLY A 524 -5.12 -10.13 -2.40
CA GLY A 524 -4.58 -9.46 -3.58
C GLY A 524 -3.49 -10.26 -4.31
N THR A 525 -3.16 -9.78 -5.51
CA THR A 525 -2.07 -10.30 -6.35
C THR A 525 -0.94 -9.28 -6.46
N LEU A 526 0.30 -9.72 -6.22
CA LEU A 526 1.51 -8.99 -6.53
C LEU A 526 2.25 -9.66 -7.69
N GLU A 527 2.23 -9.02 -8.86
CA GLU A 527 3.12 -9.36 -9.97
C GLU A 527 4.41 -8.55 -9.89
N THR A 528 5.57 -9.22 -9.82
CA THR A 528 6.83 -8.54 -9.49
C THR A 528 7.50 -7.85 -10.68
N LYS A 529 7.02 -8.09 -11.91
CA LYS A 529 7.68 -7.71 -13.17
C LYS A 529 8.11 -6.26 -13.26
N ASN A 530 7.27 -5.39 -12.72
CA ASN A 530 7.43 -3.96 -12.80
C ASN A 530 8.05 -3.37 -11.54
N PHE A 531 8.50 -4.18 -10.59
CA PHE A 531 9.21 -3.71 -9.40
C PHE A 531 10.70 -4.03 -9.54
N SER A 532 11.54 -3.02 -9.28
CA SER A 532 12.99 -3.16 -9.21
C SER A 532 13.45 -2.65 -7.87
N LEU A 533 14.00 -3.54 -7.06
CA LEU A 533 14.55 -3.23 -5.74
C LEU A 533 16.06 -3.09 -5.86
N ASP A 534 16.65 -2.20 -5.08
CA ASP A 534 18.10 -2.04 -5.01
C ASP A 534 18.76 -3.28 -4.36
N ASN A 535 19.94 -3.66 -4.86
CA ASN A 535 20.64 -4.85 -4.40
C ASN A 535 21.25 -4.68 -3.00
N ASP A 536 21.53 -3.44 -2.59
CA ASP A 536 22.08 -3.11 -1.28
C ASP A 536 20.97 -2.83 -0.25
N MET A 537 19.71 -2.86 -0.68
CA MET A 537 18.55 -2.69 0.19
C MET A 537 18.54 -3.75 1.30
N GLN A 538 18.12 -3.30 2.49
CA GLN A 538 18.00 -4.13 3.68
C GLN A 538 16.55 -4.12 4.14
N VAL A 539 15.98 -5.31 4.32
CA VAL A 539 14.65 -5.49 4.91
C VAL A 539 14.82 -6.12 6.29
N TYR A 540 14.48 -5.34 7.31
CA TYR A 540 14.59 -5.72 8.70
C TYR A 540 13.23 -5.93 9.35
N GLY A 541 13.07 -7.04 10.08
CA GLY A 541 11.88 -7.30 10.90
C GLY A 541 12.09 -8.39 11.93
N ASN A 542 11.20 -8.47 12.92
CA ASN A 542 11.30 -9.45 14.00
C ASN A 542 10.44 -10.71 13.76
N ASP A 543 9.38 -10.61 12.96
CA ASP A 543 8.59 -11.75 12.50
C ASP A 543 8.07 -11.49 11.08
N ALA A 544 7.76 -12.54 10.31
CA ALA A 544 7.27 -12.47 8.93
C ALA A 544 7.90 -11.34 8.11
N THR A 545 9.20 -11.50 7.85
CA THR A 545 10.01 -10.54 7.10
C THR A 545 10.40 -11.14 5.76
N GLY A 546 10.07 -10.44 4.67
CA GLY A 546 10.31 -10.88 3.31
C GLY A 546 10.93 -9.80 2.44
N GLY A 547 11.77 -10.17 1.48
CA GLY A 547 12.34 -9.20 0.54
C GLY A 547 11.30 -8.47 -0.31
N LEU A 548 10.15 -9.07 -0.57
CA LEU A 548 9.03 -8.46 -1.31
C LEU A 548 7.85 -8.19 -0.40
N VAL A 549 7.38 -9.22 0.31
CA VAL A 549 6.17 -9.19 1.14
C VAL A 549 6.47 -9.72 2.53
N GLY A 550 6.12 -8.97 3.58
CA GLY A 550 6.25 -9.46 4.94
C GLY A 550 5.25 -10.60 5.22
N TYR A 551 3.96 -10.26 5.18
CA TYR A 551 2.86 -11.19 5.42
C TYR A 551 1.88 -11.21 4.24
N ALA A 552 1.62 -12.39 3.68
CA ALA A 552 0.65 -12.60 2.62
C ALA A 552 -0.54 -13.42 3.16
N ASN A 553 -1.76 -12.90 3.00
CA ASN A 553 -2.98 -13.56 3.43
C ASN A 553 -3.96 -13.70 2.27
N SER A 554 -4.35 -14.93 1.95
CA SER A 554 -5.30 -15.21 0.86
C SER A 554 -4.89 -14.53 -0.45
N SER A 555 -3.60 -14.55 -0.77
CA SER A 555 -2.97 -13.71 -1.78
C SER A 555 -2.06 -14.51 -2.72
N THR A 556 -1.72 -13.91 -3.87
CA THR A 556 -0.80 -14.52 -4.85
C THR A 556 0.42 -13.63 -5.06
N ILE A 557 1.62 -14.21 -4.96
CA ILE A 557 2.88 -13.52 -5.25
C ILE A 557 3.51 -14.22 -6.43
N LYS A 558 3.59 -13.50 -7.56
CA LYS A 558 3.97 -14.05 -8.85
C LYS A 558 5.19 -13.35 -9.42
N GLY A 559 6.25 -14.13 -9.63
CA GLY A 559 7.44 -13.69 -10.32
C GLY A 559 7.37 -13.90 -11.82
N ASP A 560 8.53 -13.76 -12.47
CA ASP A 560 8.66 -13.71 -13.92
C ASP A 560 9.71 -14.68 -14.47
N ILE A 561 10.16 -15.64 -13.66
CA ILE A 561 10.97 -16.73 -14.22
C ILE A 561 10.05 -17.60 -15.10
N GLY A 562 10.62 -18.26 -16.11
CA GLY A 562 9.85 -19.21 -16.92
C GLY A 562 9.58 -20.52 -16.19
N ASP A 563 8.70 -21.34 -16.75
CA ASP A 563 8.44 -22.70 -16.24
C ASP A 563 9.76 -23.48 -16.12
N LEU A 564 9.95 -24.16 -14.97
CA LEU A 564 11.08 -25.05 -14.77
C LEU A 564 10.82 -26.39 -15.48
N ASN A 565 11.79 -26.85 -16.27
CA ASN A 565 11.72 -28.13 -16.97
C ASN A 565 12.95 -28.98 -16.63
N PHE A 566 12.73 -30.19 -16.11
CA PHE A 566 13.78 -31.11 -15.65
C PHE A 566 14.24 -32.12 -16.71
N SER A 567 14.26 -31.73 -17.99
CA SER A 567 15.05 -32.45 -19.00
C SER A 567 16.57 -32.37 -18.74
N SER A 568 16.99 -31.31 -18.04
CA SER A 568 18.30 -31.11 -17.41
C SER A 568 18.12 -30.21 -16.18
N ILE A 569 19.13 -30.08 -15.31
CA ILE A 569 19.08 -29.05 -14.26
C ILE A 569 19.41 -27.70 -14.90
N PRO A 570 18.53 -26.69 -14.83
CA PRO A 570 18.83 -25.35 -15.33
C PRO A 570 20.11 -24.76 -14.71
N SER A 571 20.75 -23.82 -15.40
CA SER A 571 21.91 -23.10 -14.83
C SER A 571 21.44 -22.05 -13.79
N PRO A 572 22.09 -21.89 -12.63
CA PRO A 572 21.72 -20.87 -11.64
C PRO A 572 21.75 -19.44 -12.22
N ASP A 573 22.67 -19.15 -13.14
CA ASP A 573 22.81 -17.83 -13.77
C ASP A 573 21.70 -17.50 -14.79
N SER A 574 20.82 -18.46 -15.10
CA SER A 574 19.72 -18.26 -16.04
C SER A 574 18.51 -17.53 -15.45
N PHE A 575 18.48 -17.32 -14.13
CA PHE A 575 17.34 -16.75 -13.43
C PHE A 575 17.60 -15.30 -13.02
N LYS A 576 16.67 -14.42 -13.39
CA LYS A 576 16.65 -13.05 -12.85
C LYS A 576 15.98 -13.08 -11.48
N SER A 577 16.66 -12.52 -10.48
CA SER A 577 16.11 -12.42 -9.14
C SER A 577 14.98 -11.40 -9.04
N ASN A 578 13.97 -11.69 -8.23
CA ASN A 578 12.97 -10.71 -7.82
C ASN A 578 13.49 -9.80 -6.71
N TYR A 579 14.48 -10.27 -5.93
CA TYR A 579 15.18 -9.48 -4.91
C TYR A 579 16.53 -10.11 -4.54
N SER A 580 17.59 -9.30 -4.44
CA SER A 580 18.94 -9.77 -4.14
C SER A 580 19.55 -9.13 -2.89
N GLY A 581 18.78 -8.32 -2.15
CA GLY A 581 19.26 -7.68 -0.93
C GLY A 581 19.24 -8.61 0.28
N LYS A 582 19.43 -8.03 1.46
CA LYS A 582 19.48 -8.79 2.72
C LYS A 582 18.12 -8.75 3.43
N VAL A 583 17.76 -9.89 4.02
CA VAL A 583 16.63 -10.06 4.94
C VAL A 583 17.14 -10.55 6.28
N SER A 584 16.88 -9.80 7.37
CA SER A 584 17.17 -10.26 8.74
C SER A 584 16.33 -9.53 9.77
N SER A 585 16.53 -9.80 11.06
CA SER A 585 16.14 -8.83 12.09
C SER A 585 17.21 -7.75 12.28
N PRO A 586 16.89 -6.63 12.94
CA PRO A 586 17.91 -5.69 13.40
C PRO A 586 18.95 -6.40 14.30
N GLY A 587 20.23 -6.08 14.14
CA GLY A 587 21.35 -6.66 14.91
C GLY A 587 22.28 -7.56 14.08
N ALA A 588 23.38 -8.01 14.69
CA ALA A 588 24.45 -8.74 14.00
C ALA A 588 24.07 -10.16 13.54
N ASP A 589 23.25 -10.86 14.33
CA ASP A 589 23.04 -12.32 14.17
C ASP A 589 21.63 -12.71 13.72
N GLY A 590 20.75 -11.74 13.39
CA GLY A 590 19.38 -11.98 12.88
C GLY A 590 18.53 -12.94 13.73
N LYS A 591 17.82 -12.43 14.75
CA LYS A 591 17.01 -13.25 15.67
C LYS A 591 15.52 -13.35 15.34
N GLY A 592 15.07 -12.78 14.22
CA GLY A 592 13.65 -12.79 13.93
C GLY A 592 13.16 -14.13 13.38
N THR A 593 11.85 -14.30 13.39
CA THR A 593 11.16 -15.54 13.02
C THR A 593 10.44 -15.41 11.68
N SER A 594 10.16 -16.53 11.02
CA SER A 594 9.44 -16.54 9.74
C SER A 594 10.13 -15.63 8.70
N MET A 595 11.42 -15.89 8.50
CA MET A 595 12.31 -15.10 7.62
C MET A 595 12.32 -15.72 6.23
N GLY A 596 11.85 -14.99 5.22
CA GLY A 596 11.89 -15.43 3.83
C GLY A 596 12.70 -14.49 2.96
N GLY A 597 13.47 -15.00 2.01
CA GLY A 597 14.17 -14.14 1.05
C GLY A 597 13.19 -13.26 0.24
N LEU A 598 11.97 -13.74 -0.03
CA LEU A 598 10.94 -12.97 -0.75
C LEU A 598 9.67 -12.76 0.08
N VAL A 599 9.21 -13.79 0.80
CA VAL A 599 7.96 -13.73 1.58
C VAL A 599 8.19 -14.19 3.02
N GLY A 600 7.88 -13.37 4.02
CA GLY A 600 8.07 -13.80 5.42
C GLY A 600 7.10 -14.92 5.82
N TYR A 601 5.80 -14.64 5.70
CA TYR A 601 4.72 -15.56 6.04
C TYR A 601 3.65 -15.58 4.93
N ALA A 602 3.18 -16.77 4.57
CA ALA A 602 2.15 -16.98 3.55
C ALA A 602 0.99 -17.81 4.12
N LEU A 603 -0.14 -17.16 4.43
CA LEU A 603 -1.38 -17.80 4.89
C LEU A 603 -2.36 -17.92 3.71
N HIS A 604 -2.84 -19.13 3.42
CA HIS A 604 -3.78 -19.38 2.31
C HIS A 604 -3.32 -18.77 0.98
N SER A 605 -2.00 -18.77 0.72
CA SER A 605 -1.40 -17.96 -0.34
C SER A 605 -0.58 -18.79 -1.32
N HIS A 606 -0.41 -18.27 -2.53
CA HIS A 606 0.24 -18.95 -3.65
C HIS A 606 1.52 -18.22 -4.06
N LEU A 607 2.64 -18.95 -4.12
CA LEU A 607 3.95 -18.46 -4.53
C LEU A 607 4.34 -19.14 -5.84
N ASP A 608 4.56 -18.34 -6.88
CA ASP A 608 4.70 -18.86 -8.25
C ASP A 608 5.77 -18.11 -9.05
N HIS A 609 6.66 -18.83 -9.73
CA HIS A 609 7.67 -18.26 -10.63
C HIS A 609 8.67 -17.28 -9.97
N LEU A 610 9.08 -17.56 -8.73
CA LEU A 610 9.95 -16.68 -7.95
C LEU A 610 11.42 -17.12 -7.93
N CYS A 611 12.34 -16.15 -7.88
CA CYS A 611 13.77 -16.36 -7.72
C CYS A 611 14.42 -15.37 -6.74
N PHE A 612 15.16 -15.90 -5.77
CA PHE A 612 15.90 -15.12 -4.77
C PHE A 612 17.42 -15.34 -4.88
N THR A 613 18.21 -14.26 -4.77
CA THR A 613 19.69 -14.32 -4.86
C THR A 613 20.43 -13.62 -3.72
N GLY A 614 19.69 -13.10 -2.74
CA GLY A 614 20.25 -12.30 -1.66
C GLY A 614 20.79 -13.11 -0.49
N SER A 615 20.55 -12.63 0.73
CA SER A 615 20.93 -13.35 1.96
C SER A 615 19.81 -13.29 2.99
N VAL A 616 19.58 -14.40 3.68
CA VAL A 616 18.55 -14.51 4.73
C VAL A 616 19.19 -14.97 6.04
N PHE A 617 18.93 -14.24 7.12
CA PHE A 617 19.37 -14.58 8.46
C PHE A 617 18.18 -14.57 9.43
N GLY A 618 17.99 -15.64 10.20
CA GLY A 618 16.92 -15.73 11.18
C GLY A 618 17.20 -16.69 12.32
N SER A 619 16.20 -16.87 13.20
CA SER A 619 16.30 -17.78 14.34
C SER A 619 15.36 -18.98 14.28
N ASP A 620 14.26 -18.90 13.52
CA ASP A 620 13.20 -19.91 13.48
C ASP A 620 12.37 -19.71 12.20
N ARG A 621 12.03 -20.81 11.51
CA ARG A 621 11.27 -20.79 10.23
C ARG A 621 11.95 -19.89 9.19
N VAL A 622 13.17 -20.25 8.80
CA VAL A 622 13.99 -19.49 7.85
C VAL A 622 13.98 -20.16 6.48
N GLY A 623 13.62 -19.42 5.43
CA GLY A 623 13.52 -19.91 4.06
C GLY A 623 14.15 -18.99 3.03
N GLY A 624 14.74 -19.54 1.97
CA GLY A 624 15.25 -18.72 0.87
C GLY A 624 14.15 -18.04 0.04
N ILE A 625 12.97 -18.66 -0.08
CA ILE A 625 11.80 -18.03 -0.73
C ILE A 625 10.80 -17.57 0.33
N VAL A 626 10.37 -18.47 1.21
CA VAL A 626 9.36 -18.20 2.23
C VAL A 626 9.74 -18.70 3.62
N GLY A 627 9.56 -17.89 4.66
CA GLY A 627 9.84 -18.33 6.03
C GLY A 627 8.85 -19.42 6.50
N HIS A 628 7.56 -19.09 6.46
CA HIS A 628 6.47 -19.99 6.87
C HIS A 628 5.31 -19.92 5.88
N ILE A 629 4.84 -21.08 5.40
CA ILE A 629 3.62 -21.19 4.60
C ILE A 629 2.58 -22.05 5.33
N ARG A 630 1.32 -21.62 5.32
CA ARG A 630 0.22 -22.23 6.09
C ARG A 630 -1.11 -22.26 5.35
N GLY A 631 -1.88 -23.32 5.55
CA GLY A 631 -3.26 -23.46 5.07
C GLY A 631 -3.36 -24.00 3.64
N THR A 632 -4.34 -23.51 2.89
CA THR A 632 -4.54 -23.82 1.45
C THR A 632 -3.55 -23.00 0.62
N ALA A 633 -2.38 -23.55 0.33
CA ALA A 633 -1.24 -22.78 -0.16
C ALA A 633 -0.41 -23.57 -1.18
N SER A 634 0.34 -22.90 -2.03
CA SER A 634 1.18 -23.57 -3.05
C SER A 634 2.52 -22.88 -3.24
N ILE A 635 3.53 -23.68 -3.60
CA ILE A 635 4.83 -23.20 -4.07
C ILE A 635 5.13 -23.90 -5.38
N THR A 636 5.19 -23.12 -6.47
CA THR A 636 5.38 -23.63 -7.82
C THR A 636 6.45 -22.85 -8.56
N HIS A 637 7.31 -23.53 -9.30
CA HIS A 637 8.34 -22.92 -10.15
C HIS A 637 9.21 -21.89 -9.39
N CYS A 638 9.74 -22.28 -8.23
CA CYS A 638 10.52 -21.36 -7.38
C CYS A 638 11.99 -21.78 -7.29
N VAL A 639 12.89 -20.79 -7.33
CA VAL A 639 14.35 -20.98 -7.33
C VAL A 639 15.01 -20.19 -6.22
N ASN A 640 15.63 -20.87 -5.27
CA ASN A 640 16.56 -20.23 -4.34
C ASN A 640 17.99 -20.32 -4.87
N ASN A 641 18.58 -19.18 -5.18
CA ASN A 641 19.99 -19.03 -5.56
C ASN A 641 20.68 -17.99 -4.66
N ALA A 642 20.30 -17.96 -3.38
CA ALA A 642 20.88 -17.07 -2.38
C ALA A 642 22.39 -17.27 -2.21
N ASN A 643 23.06 -16.22 -1.75
CA ASN A 643 24.43 -16.31 -1.24
C ASN A 643 24.49 -17.20 0.01
N ILE A 644 23.51 -17.03 0.90
CA ILE A 644 23.37 -17.82 2.13
C ILE A 644 21.94 -17.76 2.68
N VAL A 645 21.49 -18.88 3.25
CA VAL A 645 20.32 -18.97 4.12
C VAL A 645 20.78 -19.55 5.45
N GLU A 646 20.74 -18.74 6.51
CA GLU A 646 21.31 -19.10 7.81
C GLU A 646 20.30 -18.98 8.95
N ASN A 647 20.22 -20.04 9.76
CA ASN A 647 19.55 -20.06 11.05
C ASN A 647 20.51 -20.53 12.14
N SER A 648 20.81 -19.65 13.09
CA SER A 648 21.87 -19.87 14.07
C SER A 648 21.38 -20.33 15.44
N THR A 649 20.06 -20.49 15.68
CA THR A 649 19.56 -20.75 17.05
C THR A 649 18.45 -21.79 17.20
N ASN A 650 17.32 -21.69 16.49
CA ASN A 650 16.17 -22.59 16.67
C ASN A 650 15.92 -23.39 15.38
N THR A 651 14.70 -23.89 15.18
CA THR A 651 14.43 -24.96 14.21
C THR A 651 13.94 -24.45 12.85
N CYS A 652 13.70 -25.37 11.93
CA CYS A 652 13.00 -25.16 10.65
C CYS A 652 13.76 -24.22 9.69
N THR A 653 14.74 -24.78 8.97
CA THR A 653 15.50 -24.04 7.95
C THR A 653 15.37 -24.71 6.60
N GLY A 654 14.97 -23.97 5.56
CA GLY A 654 14.76 -24.51 4.22
C GLY A 654 15.40 -23.65 3.14
N GLY A 655 15.87 -24.24 2.05
CA GLY A 655 16.25 -23.43 0.88
C GLY A 655 15.07 -22.76 0.19
N ILE A 656 13.89 -23.40 0.17
CA ILE A 656 12.66 -22.80 -0.36
C ILE A 656 11.77 -22.33 0.79
N ALA A 657 11.35 -23.24 1.67
CA ALA A 657 10.49 -22.90 2.82
C ALA A 657 11.07 -23.37 4.16
N GLY A 658 11.12 -22.49 5.15
CA GLY A 658 11.51 -22.88 6.50
C GLY A 658 10.53 -23.88 7.11
N LYS A 659 9.24 -23.51 7.11
CA LYS A 659 8.14 -24.35 7.63
C LYS A 659 6.94 -24.37 6.69
N VAL A 660 6.35 -25.56 6.53
CA VAL A 660 5.10 -25.80 5.81
C VAL A 660 4.08 -26.42 6.78
N ASP A 661 2.99 -25.71 7.09
CA ASP A 661 1.83 -26.26 7.80
C ASP A 661 0.64 -26.31 6.83
N PHE A 662 0.51 -27.40 6.08
CA PHE A 662 -0.42 -27.44 4.96
C PHE A 662 -1.81 -27.98 5.34
N THR A 663 -2.80 -27.53 4.58
CA THR A 663 -4.16 -28.11 4.54
C THR A 663 -4.44 -28.72 3.18
N GLU A 664 -4.18 -27.99 2.10
CA GLU A 664 -4.31 -28.40 0.71
C GLU A 664 -3.29 -27.58 -0.09
N GLY A 665 -2.77 -28.11 -1.20
CA GLY A 665 -1.76 -27.37 -1.93
C GLY A 665 -1.06 -28.15 -3.02
N THR A 666 -0.33 -27.42 -3.85
CA THR A 666 0.59 -27.98 -4.85
C THR A 666 2.00 -27.51 -4.53
N TYR A 667 2.94 -28.45 -4.39
CA TYR A 667 4.34 -28.17 -4.10
C TYR A 667 5.19 -28.84 -5.18
N THR A 668 5.53 -28.09 -6.22
CA THR A 668 6.21 -28.69 -7.36
C THR A 668 7.15 -27.75 -8.08
N HIS A 669 8.16 -28.34 -8.75
CA HIS A 669 9.11 -27.63 -9.57
C HIS A 669 9.85 -26.56 -8.75
N MET A 670 10.75 -27.02 -7.89
CA MET A 670 11.50 -26.15 -6.98
C MET A 670 12.97 -26.50 -7.04
N ILE A 671 13.84 -25.49 -7.01
CA ILE A 671 15.30 -25.70 -7.04
C ILE A 671 15.98 -24.85 -5.97
N ASN A 672 16.86 -25.47 -5.20
CA ASN A 672 17.79 -24.77 -4.31
C ASN A 672 19.23 -24.95 -4.79
N TYR A 673 19.90 -23.85 -5.12
CA TYR A 673 21.35 -23.79 -5.38
C TYR A 673 22.14 -23.27 -4.19
N SER A 674 21.49 -22.57 -3.25
CA SER A 674 22.15 -21.95 -2.10
C SER A 674 22.66 -22.98 -1.10
N ASN A 675 23.76 -22.66 -0.45
CA ASN A 675 24.14 -23.33 0.79
C ASN A 675 23.16 -22.96 1.91
N ILE A 676 22.74 -23.97 2.67
CA ILE A 676 21.80 -23.87 3.78
C ILE A 676 22.52 -24.27 5.07
N ALA A 677 22.54 -23.36 6.03
CA ALA A 677 23.09 -23.58 7.36
C ALA A 677 21.98 -23.39 8.39
N GLY A 678 21.61 -24.45 9.10
CA GLY A 678 20.54 -24.41 10.09
C GLY A 678 20.87 -25.18 11.36
N MET A 679 19.89 -25.28 12.24
CA MET A 679 19.95 -26.14 13.42
C MET A 679 19.09 -27.40 13.21
N GLU A 680 18.13 -27.67 14.08
CA GLU A 680 17.23 -28.83 13.96
C GLU A 680 16.25 -28.61 12.80
N GLN A 681 15.95 -29.66 12.04
CA GLN A 681 14.94 -29.64 10.97
C GLN A 681 15.38 -28.72 9.83
N THR A 682 16.49 -29.11 9.19
CA THR A 682 17.11 -28.36 8.09
C THR A 682 16.98 -29.12 6.78
N GLY A 683 16.47 -28.48 5.74
CA GLY A 683 16.28 -29.07 4.41
C GLY A 683 16.78 -28.17 3.29
N GLY A 684 17.30 -28.76 2.20
CA GLY A 684 17.64 -27.96 1.02
C GLY A 684 16.41 -27.37 0.32
N ILE A 685 15.22 -27.95 0.50
CA ILE A 685 13.95 -27.41 0.00
C ILE A 685 13.06 -26.98 1.17
N PHE A 686 12.70 -27.90 2.05
CA PHE A 686 11.81 -27.66 3.19
C PHE A 686 12.46 -28.05 4.52
N GLY A 687 12.47 -27.15 5.50
CA GLY A 687 12.99 -27.47 6.83
C GLY A 687 12.08 -28.44 7.58
N TYR A 688 10.84 -28.01 7.84
CA TYR A 688 9.81 -28.80 8.50
C TYR A 688 8.50 -28.78 7.73
N ILE A 689 7.83 -29.93 7.72
CA ILE A 689 6.49 -30.11 7.20
C ILE A 689 5.60 -30.72 8.28
N GLY A 690 4.49 -30.06 8.57
CA GLY A 690 3.43 -30.56 9.44
C GLY A 690 2.05 -30.32 8.84
N LEU A 691 1.05 -30.89 9.51
CA LEU A 691 -0.35 -30.73 9.18
C LEU A 691 -1.04 -29.80 10.18
N GLU A 692 -2.01 -29.03 9.69
CA GLU A 692 -2.98 -28.42 10.56
C GLU A 692 -3.91 -29.48 11.17
N THR A 693 -4.13 -29.40 12.48
CA THR A 693 -4.97 -30.34 13.25
C THR A 693 -6.42 -30.24 12.78
N SER A 694 -6.83 -31.08 11.83
CA SER A 694 -8.22 -31.36 11.36
C SER A 694 -8.28 -31.85 9.91
N THR A 695 -7.16 -31.91 9.19
CA THR A 695 -7.15 -32.17 7.74
C THR A 695 -6.99 -33.67 7.42
N THR A 696 -7.56 -34.12 6.30
CA THR A 696 -7.44 -35.50 5.77
C THR A 696 -6.80 -35.51 4.38
N HIS A 697 -6.01 -34.49 4.04
CA HIS A 697 -5.51 -34.29 2.69
C HIS A 697 -4.09 -34.81 2.51
N ASN A 698 -3.87 -35.44 1.36
CA ASN A 698 -2.56 -35.96 0.98
C ASN A 698 -1.61 -34.82 0.62
N LEU A 699 -0.34 -34.97 1.03
CA LEU A 699 0.72 -34.08 0.58
C LEU A 699 1.38 -34.67 -0.65
N ASN A 700 1.58 -33.86 -1.69
CA ASN A 700 2.36 -34.26 -2.84
C ASN A 700 3.48 -33.24 -3.09
N ILE A 701 4.72 -33.67 -2.93
CA ILE A 701 5.93 -32.91 -3.31
C ILE A 701 6.51 -33.57 -4.55
N GLN A 702 6.67 -32.79 -5.62
CA GLN A 702 7.17 -33.31 -6.90
C GLN A 702 8.22 -32.41 -7.53
N TYR A 703 9.26 -32.98 -8.12
CA TYR A 703 10.26 -32.20 -8.87
C TYR A 703 10.95 -31.14 -8.00
N ALA A 704 11.41 -31.55 -6.81
CA ALA A 704 12.17 -30.72 -5.89
C ALA A 704 13.65 -31.11 -5.93
N VAL A 705 14.52 -30.15 -6.27
CA VAL A 705 15.95 -30.40 -6.51
C VAL A 705 16.81 -29.54 -5.60
N ASN A 706 17.63 -30.19 -4.77
CA ASN A 706 18.68 -29.51 -4.02
C ASN A 706 20.05 -29.72 -4.68
N ALA A 707 20.74 -28.62 -4.98
CA ALA A 707 22.09 -28.60 -5.52
C ALA A 707 23.12 -27.96 -4.57
N GLY A 708 22.67 -27.17 -3.59
CA GLY A 708 23.54 -26.54 -2.59
C GLY A 708 23.82 -27.44 -1.37
N GLU A 709 24.89 -27.13 -0.63
CA GLU A 709 25.21 -27.85 0.61
C GLU A 709 24.17 -27.59 1.70
N VAL A 710 23.82 -28.61 2.47
CA VAL A 710 22.86 -28.53 3.58
C VAL A 710 23.54 -29.00 4.87
N SER A 711 23.62 -28.13 5.85
CA SER A 711 24.22 -28.42 7.17
C SER A 711 23.24 -28.08 8.29
N GLY A 712 23.10 -28.98 9.25
CA GLY A 712 22.19 -28.82 10.39
C GLY A 712 22.75 -29.37 11.71
N SER A 713 22.00 -29.26 12.80
CA SER A 713 22.42 -29.84 14.08
C SER A 713 21.88 -31.25 14.32
N GLN A 714 20.70 -31.60 13.79
CA GLN A 714 20.08 -32.93 14.00
C GLN A 714 19.46 -33.50 12.73
N ASN A 715 18.14 -33.32 12.53
CA ASN A 715 17.39 -33.81 11.37
C ASN A 715 17.70 -32.96 10.14
N VAL A 716 18.40 -33.53 9.17
CA VAL A 716 18.86 -32.84 7.97
C VAL A 716 18.53 -33.64 6.72
N GLY A 717 17.87 -33.00 5.75
CA GLY A 717 17.55 -33.61 4.46
C GLY A 717 18.07 -32.80 3.30
N GLY A 718 18.52 -33.44 2.23
CA GLY A 718 18.83 -32.71 1.00
C GLY A 718 17.59 -32.02 0.43
N CYS A 719 16.41 -32.64 0.48
CA CYS A 719 15.15 -31.95 0.17
C CYS A 719 14.37 -31.54 1.43
N VAL A 720 14.02 -32.47 2.31
CA VAL A 720 13.14 -32.24 3.46
C VAL A 720 13.83 -32.61 4.77
N GLY A 721 13.93 -31.69 5.72
CA GLY A 721 14.54 -31.96 7.03
C GLY A 721 13.69 -32.92 7.87
N ARG A 722 12.43 -32.55 8.13
CA ARG A 722 11.47 -33.40 8.83
C ARG A 722 10.06 -33.26 8.26
N LEU A 723 9.35 -34.39 8.17
CA LEU A 723 7.91 -34.42 7.94
C LEU A 723 7.25 -35.18 9.08
N TYR A 724 6.21 -34.58 9.69
CA TYR A 724 5.48 -35.16 10.82
C TYR A 724 3.96 -35.12 10.63
N ASP A 725 3.33 -36.26 10.89
CA ASP A 725 1.89 -36.46 10.96
C ASP A 725 1.52 -37.56 11.99
N ASP A 726 0.34 -37.44 12.60
CA ASP A 726 -0.26 -38.47 13.47
C ASP A 726 -1.67 -38.92 13.04
N MET A 727 -2.18 -38.38 11.93
CA MET A 727 -3.48 -38.75 11.40
C MET A 727 -3.46 -40.20 10.89
N ASN A 728 -4.61 -40.86 11.03
CA ASN A 728 -4.83 -42.15 10.38
C ASN A 728 -5.25 -41.88 8.93
N ASP A 729 -4.79 -42.72 7.99
CA ASP A 729 -5.28 -42.78 6.60
C ASP A 729 -5.00 -41.55 5.72
N VAL A 730 -3.95 -40.78 6.01
CA VAL A 730 -3.44 -39.71 5.12
C VAL A 730 -2.12 -40.16 4.49
N GLU A 731 -2.00 -40.00 3.17
CA GLU A 731 -0.81 -40.37 2.40
C GLU A 731 0.04 -39.13 2.09
N HIS A 732 1.31 -39.14 2.49
CA HIS A 732 2.27 -38.10 2.12
C HIS A 732 3.30 -38.64 1.16
N LYS A 733 3.37 -38.04 -0.03
CA LYS A 733 4.21 -38.51 -1.13
C LYS A 733 5.27 -37.47 -1.51
N ILE A 734 6.52 -37.91 -1.53
CA ILE A 734 7.66 -37.19 -2.11
C ILE A 734 8.10 -37.98 -3.34
N SER A 735 8.02 -37.38 -4.52
CA SER A 735 8.33 -38.09 -5.77
C SER A 735 9.11 -37.25 -6.77
N TYR A 736 9.95 -37.89 -7.58
CA TYR A 736 10.74 -37.21 -8.60
C TYR A 736 11.60 -36.09 -7.98
N CYS A 737 12.28 -36.36 -6.87
CA CYS A 737 13.13 -35.39 -6.19
C CYS A 737 14.60 -35.77 -6.32
N ALA A 738 15.49 -34.79 -6.19
CA ALA A 738 16.92 -35.02 -6.31
C ALA A 738 17.75 -34.20 -5.33
N ASN A 739 18.84 -34.79 -4.86
CA ASN A 739 19.87 -34.10 -4.12
C ASN A 739 21.25 -34.30 -4.75
N TYR A 740 21.93 -33.21 -5.04
CA TYR A 740 23.31 -33.16 -5.53
C TYR A 740 24.26 -32.57 -4.49
N GLY A 741 23.74 -31.75 -3.58
CA GLY A 741 24.54 -31.11 -2.54
C GLY A 741 24.93 -32.06 -1.41
N LYS A 742 26.03 -31.74 -0.73
CA LYS A 742 26.42 -32.44 0.50
C LYS A 742 25.39 -32.21 1.59
N VAL A 743 25.07 -33.23 2.38
CA VAL A 743 24.19 -33.16 3.55
C VAL A 743 24.97 -33.59 4.78
N SER A 744 24.98 -32.76 5.82
CA SER A 744 25.69 -33.07 7.07
C SER A 744 24.98 -32.57 8.32
N ASN A 745 25.29 -33.20 9.46
CA ASN A 745 24.85 -32.73 10.76
C ASN A 745 26.00 -32.64 11.77
N SER A 746 25.82 -31.83 12.81
CA SER A 746 26.83 -31.64 13.86
C SER A 746 26.51 -32.35 15.19
N GLY A 747 25.32 -32.91 15.34
CA GLY A 747 24.81 -33.60 16.54
C GLY A 747 24.19 -34.96 16.25
N ASN A 748 23.34 -35.46 17.16
CA ASN A 748 22.57 -36.68 16.96
C ASN A 748 21.31 -36.40 16.12
N GLY A 749 20.99 -37.25 15.15
CA GLY A 749 19.78 -37.04 14.35
C GLY A 749 19.65 -37.96 13.15
N ASN A 750 18.87 -37.51 12.17
CA ASN A 750 18.56 -38.28 10.97
C ASN A 750 19.02 -37.52 9.73
N LEU A 751 19.76 -38.19 8.84
CA LEU A 751 20.26 -37.60 7.59
C LEU A 751 19.82 -38.42 6.38
N GLY A 752 19.26 -37.73 5.39
CA GLY A 752 18.94 -38.34 4.09
C GLY A 752 19.13 -37.38 2.92
N GLY A 753 19.47 -37.91 1.75
CA GLY A 753 19.56 -37.09 0.54
C GLY A 753 18.22 -36.48 0.15
N ILE A 754 17.09 -37.16 0.39
CA ILE A 754 15.75 -36.63 0.14
C ILE A 754 15.08 -36.22 1.45
N LEU A 755 15.09 -37.09 2.47
CA LEU A 755 14.38 -36.86 3.73
C LEU A 755 15.28 -37.14 4.94
N GLY A 756 15.38 -36.21 5.88
CA GLY A 756 16.02 -36.48 7.17
C GLY A 756 15.18 -37.47 7.99
N GLN A 757 14.04 -37.01 8.51
CA GLN A 757 13.13 -37.82 9.33
C GLN A 757 11.68 -37.76 8.82
N GLY A 758 11.06 -38.93 8.66
CA GLY A 758 9.66 -39.07 8.32
C GLY A 758 8.85 -39.80 9.39
N ASP A 759 8.02 -39.06 10.13
CA ASP A 759 7.12 -39.60 11.15
C ASP A 759 5.67 -39.49 10.64
N SER A 760 5.21 -40.45 9.84
CA SER A 760 3.79 -40.57 9.45
C SER A 760 3.42 -42.05 9.34
N LYS A 761 2.13 -42.35 9.54
CA LYS A 761 1.61 -43.72 9.40
C LYS A 761 1.60 -44.19 7.95
N LYS A 762 1.55 -43.28 6.96
CA LYS A 762 1.63 -43.61 5.53
C LYS A 762 2.44 -42.57 4.76
N MET A 763 3.76 -42.77 4.77
CA MET A 763 4.71 -41.94 4.04
C MET A 763 5.28 -42.68 2.84
N ILE A 764 5.37 -42.00 1.70
CA ILE A 764 5.88 -42.56 0.47
C ILE A 764 6.99 -41.67 -0.10
N ILE A 765 8.14 -42.26 -0.39
CA ILE A 765 9.21 -41.64 -1.16
C ILE A 765 9.45 -42.50 -2.39
N MET A 766 9.30 -41.91 -3.59
CA MET A 766 9.52 -42.67 -4.81
C MET A 766 10.20 -41.92 -5.95
N ASN A 767 10.75 -42.66 -6.92
CA ASN A 767 11.27 -42.13 -8.18
C ASN A 767 12.34 -41.02 -7.99
N SER A 768 13.12 -41.12 -6.91
CA SER A 768 14.02 -40.05 -6.44
C SER A 768 15.48 -40.51 -6.39
N ALA A 769 16.41 -39.56 -6.49
CA ALA A 769 17.83 -39.86 -6.60
C ALA A 769 18.68 -38.99 -5.67
N ASN A 770 19.68 -39.60 -5.03
CA ASN A 770 20.73 -38.87 -4.34
C ASN A 770 22.08 -39.06 -5.05
N HIS A 771 22.74 -37.95 -5.34
CA HIS A 771 24.11 -37.88 -5.86
C HIS A 771 25.06 -37.25 -4.84
N GLY A 772 24.55 -36.45 -3.89
CA GLY A 772 25.34 -35.75 -2.90
C GLY A 772 25.88 -36.64 -1.78
N GLU A 773 27.03 -36.27 -1.22
CA GLU A 773 27.60 -36.92 -0.03
C GLU A 773 26.68 -36.72 1.19
N ILE A 774 26.43 -37.78 1.96
CA ILE A 774 25.68 -37.72 3.23
C ILE A 774 26.62 -38.11 4.37
N ALA A 775 26.90 -37.17 5.27
CA ALA A 775 27.92 -37.33 6.31
C ALA A 775 27.37 -37.03 7.72
N GLY A 776 27.19 -38.07 8.54
CA GLY A 776 26.80 -37.95 9.95
C GLY A 776 27.95 -37.50 10.85
N GLY A 777 27.70 -36.55 11.74
CA GLY A 777 28.69 -36.01 12.66
C GLY A 777 29.09 -36.95 13.81
N SER A 778 30.15 -36.59 14.53
CA SER A 778 30.69 -37.39 15.64
C SER A 778 29.89 -37.26 16.94
N ASN A 779 29.12 -36.17 17.13
CA ASN A 779 28.49 -35.82 18.40
C ASN A 779 27.11 -36.47 18.56
N GLY A 780 27.11 -37.80 18.67
CA GLY A 780 25.94 -38.62 18.95
C GLY A 780 25.52 -39.50 17.77
N ALA A 781 24.84 -40.60 18.08
CA ALA A 781 24.41 -41.57 17.09
C ALA A 781 23.42 -40.95 16.10
N SER A 782 23.63 -41.20 14.81
CA SER A 782 22.73 -40.75 13.75
C SER A 782 22.15 -41.93 12.94
N GLN A 783 21.00 -41.71 12.32
CA GLN A 783 20.45 -42.59 11.29
C GLN A 783 20.77 -41.96 9.93
N VAL A 784 21.64 -42.58 9.15
CA VAL A 784 22.18 -41.98 7.91
C VAL A 784 21.82 -42.85 6.72
N GLY A 785 21.07 -42.30 5.75
CA GLY A 785 20.72 -42.99 4.51
C GLY A 785 20.95 -42.15 3.27
N GLY A 786 21.20 -42.78 2.12
CA GLY A 786 21.35 -42.05 0.85
C GLY A 786 20.07 -41.33 0.41
N ILE A 787 18.89 -41.90 0.67
CA ILE A 787 17.60 -41.28 0.35
C ILE A 787 16.94 -40.76 1.62
N ALA A 788 16.83 -41.58 2.66
CA ALA A 788 16.16 -41.23 3.90
C ALA A 788 16.96 -41.62 5.14
N GLY A 789 17.01 -40.75 6.15
CA GLY A 789 17.66 -41.07 7.43
C GLY A 789 16.84 -42.06 8.24
N ARG A 790 15.60 -41.66 8.57
CA ARG A 790 14.62 -42.50 9.30
C ARG A 790 13.24 -42.33 8.69
N MET A 791 12.54 -43.46 8.57
CA MET A 791 11.22 -43.48 7.95
C MET A 791 10.31 -44.51 8.61
N GLY A 792 9.05 -44.11 8.84
CA GLY A 792 8.01 -44.88 9.53
C GLY A 792 7.74 -44.36 10.95
N LYS A 793 6.84 -45.02 11.68
CA LYS A 793 6.37 -44.53 12.98
C LYS A 793 6.26 -45.65 14.01
N ASP A 794 6.93 -45.47 15.15
CA ASP A 794 6.72 -46.30 16.34
C ASP A 794 5.30 -46.07 16.91
N PRO A 795 4.42 -47.08 16.89
CA PRO A 795 3.03 -46.97 17.33
C PRO A 795 2.83 -47.15 18.84
N LYS A 796 3.88 -47.42 19.64
CA LYS A 796 3.79 -47.70 21.09
C LYS A 796 2.72 -48.77 21.45
N GLY A 797 2.65 -49.89 20.71
CA GLY A 797 1.68 -50.97 20.98
C GLY A 797 1.56 -52.00 19.87
N ILE A 798 0.54 -52.87 19.93
CA ILE A 798 0.20 -53.82 18.85
C ILE A 798 -0.60 -53.04 17.79
N THR A 799 -0.02 -52.83 16.61
CA THR A 799 -0.56 -51.93 15.59
C THR A 799 -1.55 -52.59 14.65
N ILE A 800 -2.69 -51.92 14.47
CA ILE A 800 -3.52 -51.93 13.25
C ILE A 800 -3.19 -50.59 12.57
N GLY A 801 -2.66 -50.56 11.34
CA GLY A 801 -2.19 -49.32 10.68
C GLY A 801 -1.83 -49.49 9.20
N ASN A 802 -1.23 -48.44 8.58
CA ASN A 802 -0.67 -48.42 7.21
C ASN A 802 0.87 -48.53 7.26
N ASN A 803 1.53 -48.80 6.12
CA ASN A 803 2.99 -48.91 6.01
C ASN A 803 3.64 -47.69 5.32
N MET A 804 4.93 -47.45 5.61
CA MET A 804 5.77 -46.52 4.85
C MET A 804 6.25 -47.18 3.55
N GLU A 805 6.42 -46.47 2.43
CA GLU A 805 6.92 -47.02 1.15
C GLU A 805 8.10 -46.19 0.61
N LEU A 806 9.26 -46.82 0.45
CA LEU A 806 10.48 -46.26 -0.13
C LEU A 806 10.83 -47.07 -1.39
N ALA A 807 10.48 -46.54 -2.56
CA ALA A 807 10.46 -47.30 -3.80
C ALA A 807 11.10 -46.59 -4.97
N TYR A 808 11.66 -47.31 -5.95
CA TYR A 808 12.15 -46.73 -7.20
C TYR A 808 13.16 -45.59 -6.98
N CYS A 809 14.01 -45.72 -5.96
CA CYS A 809 14.99 -44.71 -5.59
C CYS A 809 16.42 -45.23 -5.76
N CYS A 810 17.35 -44.30 -5.93
CA CYS A 810 18.76 -44.66 -6.02
C CYS A 810 19.70 -43.70 -5.30
N ASN A 811 20.77 -44.28 -4.73
CA ASN A 811 21.87 -43.52 -4.17
C ASN A 811 23.14 -43.72 -4.97
N ARG A 812 23.82 -42.62 -5.24
CA ARG A 812 25.12 -42.55 -5.90
C ARG A 812 26.15 -41.79 -5.08
N GLY A 813 25.70 -41.00 -4.11
CA GLY A 813 26.56 -40.25 -3.20
C GLY A 813 27.20 -41.15 -2.15
N ASN A 814 28.37 -40.74 -1.67
CA ASN A 814 29.04 -41.44 -0.58
C ASN A 814 28.32 -41.19 0.75
N ILE A 815 28.25 -42.23 1.58
CA ILE A 815 27.57 -42.19 2.87
C ILE A 815 28.58 -42.49 3.98
N SER A 816 28.62 -41.65 5.01
CA SER A 816 29.49 -41.83 6.16
C SER A 816 28.84 -41.39 7.47
N SER A 817 29.37 -41.89 8.59
CA SER A 817 29.13 -41.37 9.92
C SER A 817 30.37 -41.56 10.78
N ASP A 818 30.75 -40.49 11.49
CA ASP A 818 31.91 -40.48 12.39
C ASP A 818 31.59 -41.04 13.78
N ASN A 819 30.32 -41.28 14.09
CA ASN A 819 29.90 -41.83 15.38
C ASN A 819 29.63 -43.34 15.26
N VAL A 820 30.33 -44.15 16.06
CA VAL A 820 30.31 -45.63 16.04
C VAL A 820 28.97 -46.28 16.46
N ASP A 821 28.04 -45.52 17.04
CA ASP A 821 26.72 -46.00 17.46
C ASP A 821 25.64 -45.70 16.39
N SER A 822 26.04 -45.24 15.20
CA SER A 822 25.12 -44.87 14.12
C SER A 822 24.61 -46.08 13.34
N HIS A 823 23.46 -45.90 12.71
CA HIS A 823 22.95 -46.85 11.71
C HIS A 823 23.09 -46.22 10.33
N VAL A 824 23.86 -46.86 9.45
CA VAL A 824 24.20 -46.31 8.14
C VAL A 824 23.75 -47.25 7.03
N GLY A 825 22.93 -46.74 6.13
CA GLY A 825 22.37 -47.45 4.99
C GLY A 825 22.65 -46.73 3.67
N GLY A 826 22.80 -47.48 2.56
CA GLY A 826 22.98 -46.86 1.24
C GLY A 826 21.72 -46.14 0.73
N ILE A 827 20.53 -46.54 1.18
CA ILE A 827 19.24 -45.95 0.79
C ILE A 827 18.50 -45.43 2.03
N LEU A 828 18.33 -46.26 3.06
CA LEU A 828 17.61 -45.92 4.30
C LEU A 828 18.49 -46.19 5.51
N GLY A 829 18.67 -45.19 6.39
CA GLY A 829 19.44 -45.38 7.62
C GLY A 829 18.71 -46.29 8.61
N TYR A 830 17.43 -46.01 8.85
CA TYR A 830 16.63 -46.71 9.85
C TYR A 830 15.17 -46.85 9.42
N GLN A 831 14.70 -48.09 9.33
CA GLN A 831 13.31 -48.42 9.04
C GLN A 831 12.56 -48.68 10.35
N GLU A 832 11.56 -47.85 10.63
CA GLU A 832 10.67 -47.98 11.79
C GLU A 832 9.61 -49.07 11.61
N GLU A 833 8.79 -49.27 12.64
CA GLU A 833 7.77 -50.32 12.65
C GLU A 833 6.68 -50.14 11.58
N GLY A 834 6.37 -51.21 10.86
CA GLY A 834 5.18 -51.33 10.00
C GLY A 834 4.12 -52.29 10.55
N ASN A 835 3.28 -52.84 9.68
CA ASN A 835 2.18 -53.76 9.99
C ASN A 835 1.99 -54.86 8.91
N ASP A 836 1.40 -56.00 9.30
CA ASP A 836 1.15 -57.19 8.49
C ASP A 836 -0.24 -57.30 7.86
N TYR A 837 -1.03 -56.23 7.96
CA TYR A 837 -2.44 -56.19 7.53
C TYR A 837 -2.67 -55.47 6.19
N ASP A 838 -1.66 -54.85 5.60
CA ASP A 838 -1.75 -54.22 4.28
C ASP A 838 -1.56 -55.27 3.17
N GLU A 839 -2.49 -55.31 2.20
CA GLU A 839 -2.51 -56.27 1.07
C GLU A 839 -1.21 -56.26 0.25
N ASN A 840 -0.44 -55.18 0.38
CA ASN A 840 0.66 -54.83 -0.47
C ASN A 840 2.05 -54.93 0.18
N HIS A 841 2.14 -54.98 1.52
CA HIS A 841 3.38 -55.09 2.32
C HIS A 841 4.51 -54.08 2.01
N TRP A 842 4.27 -53.03 1.21
CA TRP A 842 5.35 -52.22 0.67
C TRP A 842 6.07 -51.43 1.75
N MET A 843 7.38 -51.71 1.90
CA MET A 843 8.31 -50.93 2.71
C MET A 843 9.49 -50.44 1.89
N THR A 844 10.66 -51.07 1.96
CA THR A 844 11.79 -50.67 1.10
C THR A 844 11.93 -51.62 -0.07
N HIS A 845 11.72 -51.15 -1.30
CA HIS A 845 11.83 -52.03 -2.47
C HIS A 845 12.25 -51.36 -3.76
N ASP A 846 12.69 -52.15 -4.73
CA ASP A 846 13.02 -51.68 -6.08
C ASP A 846 13.98 -50.49 -6.06
N CYS A 847 15.04 -50.57 -5.25
CA CYS A 847 16.03 -49.52 -5.07
C CYS A 847 17.45 -50.03 -5.37
N TYR A 848 18.37 -49.12 -5.74
CA TYR A 848 19.79 -49.48 -5.83
C TYR A 848 20.72 -48.45 -5.21
N ASN A 849 21.78 -48.96 -4.58
CA ASN A 849 22.89 -48.16 -4.09
C ASN A 849 24.15 -48.42 -4.91
N SER A 850 24.78 -47.34 -5.37
CA SER A 850 26.10 -47.34 -6.03
C SER A 850 27.14 -46.49 -5.29
N GLY A 851 26.69 -45.66 -4.33
CA GLY A 851 27.56 -44.88 -3.49
C GLY A 851 28.29 -45.73 -2.46
N SER A 852 29.53 -45.35 -2.13
CA SER A 852 30.29 -46.07 -1.11
C SER A 852 29.81 -45.71 0.30
N ILE A 853 29.86 -46.69 1.20
CA ILE A 853 29.60 -46.53 2.63
C ILE A 853 30.92 -46.74 3.37
N THR A 854 31.39 -45.68 4.02
CA THR A 854 32.72 -45.63 4.67
C THR A 854 32.59 -45.24 6.14
N SER A 855 32.06 -46.16 6.95
CA SER A 855 31.74 -45.93 8.36
C SER A 855 32.18 -47.13 9.20
N ASP A 856 32.92 -46.93 10.29
CA ASP A 856 33.22 -48.01 11.24
C ASP A 856 32.22 -47.97 12.41
N GLN A 857 31.25 -48.86 12.36
CA GLN A 857 30.10 -48.86 13.26
C GLN A 857 30.10 -50.11 14.14
N LYS A 858 29.52 -50.03 15.35
CA LYS A 858 29.33 -51.20 16.23
C LYS A 858 28.34 -52.21 15.65
N SER A 859 27.29 -51.70 15.01
CA SER A 859 26.37 -52.47 14.18
C SER A 859 26.90 -52.51 12.75
N ASP A 860 26.65 -53.60 12.03
CA ASP A 860 27.02 -53.67 10.62
C ASP A 860 26.28 -52.60 9.80
N ASN A 861 27.00 -51.92 8.92
CA ASN A 861 26.39 -51.04 7.91
C ASN A 861 25.64 -51.88 6.87
N GLY A 862 24.62 -51.30 6.22
CA GLY A 862 23.88 -51.95 5.14
C GLY A 862 24.03 -51.25 3.79
N GLY A 863 24.30 -52.00 2.73
CA GLY A 863 24.35 -51.43 1.37
C GLY A 863 23.03 -50.80 0.90
N ILE A 864 21.89 -51.13 1.51
CA ILE A 864 20.57 -50.55 1.24
C ILE A 864 19.94 -50.02 2.53
N VAL A 865 19.71 -50.87 3.54
CA VAL A 865 19.08 -50.48 4.81
C VAL A 865 20.07 -50.66 5.96
N GLY A 866 20.30 -49.61 6.76
CA GLY A 866 21.21 -49.67 7.91
C GLY A 866 20.66 -50.52 9.05
N CYS A 867 19.43 -50.26 9.48
CA CYS A 867 18.77 -51.01 10.53
C CYS A 867 17.27 -51.19 10.28
N VAL A 868 16.76 -52.37 10.63
CA VAL A 868 15.34 -52.71 10.64
C VAL A 868 14.84 -52.83 12.07
N ASP A 869 13.83 -52.03 12.44
CA ASP A 869 13.29 -51.97 13.80
C ASP A 869 12.33 -53.11 14.12
N SER A 870 11.17 -53.20 13.44
CA SER A 870 10.09 -54.15 13.74
C SER A 870 9.44 -54.64 12.43
N TYR A 871 8.13 -54.95 12.40
CA TYR A 871 7.47 -55.51 11.21
C TYR A 871 7.90 -54.80 9.93
N SER A 872 8.58 -55.50 9.01
CA SER A 872 9.31 -54.87 7.91
C SER A 872 9.48 -55.74 6.66
N GLU A 873 9.58 -55.12 5.48
CA GLU A 873 9.96 -55.81 4.23
C GLU A 873 11.07 -55.08 3.46
N VAL A 874 12.06 -55.84 2.97
CA VAL A 874 13.09 -55.34 2.04
C VAL A 874 13.16 -56.27 0.84
N VAL A 875 12.90 -55.77 -0.38
CA VAL A 875 12.75 -56.64 -1.55
C VAL A 875 13.21 -55.99 -2.86
N ARG A 876 13.77 -56.78 -3.79
CA ARG A 876 14.22 -56.33 -5.13
C ARG A 876 15.19 -55.15 -5.06
N CYS A 877 16.24 -55.27 -4.26
CA CYS A 877 17.23 -54.21 -4.11
C CYS A 877 18.64 -54.66 -4.52
N ILE A 878 19.42 -53.74 -5.09
CA ILE A 878 20.78 -54.01 -5.59
C ILE A 878 21.79 -53.05 -4.96
N ASN A 879 22.83 -53.59 -4.32
CA ASN A 879 23.99 -52.81 -3.90
C ASN A 879 25.22 -53.12 -4.75
N ILE A 880 25.82 -52.07 -5.32
CA ILE A 880 27.13 -52.14 -5.99
C ILE A 880 28.16 -51.22 -5.33
N GLY A 881 27.73 -50.43 -4.34
CA GLY A 881 28.60 -49.57 -3.56
C GLY A 881 29.38 -50.36 -2.51
N LYS A 882 30.67 -50.02 -2.34
CA LYS A 882 31.50 -50.65 -1.32
C LYS A 882 31.02 -50.29 0.09
N VAL A 883 30.82 -51.27 0.95
CA VAL A 883 30.46 -51.17 2.37
C VAL A 883 31.67 -51.58 3.20
N SER A 884 32.29 -50.63 3.91
CA SER A 884 33.56 -50.88 4.62
C SER A 884 33.74 -50.02 5.87
N PRO A 885 34.55 -50.45 6.86
CA PRO A 885 35.32 -51.72 6.92
C PRO A 885 34.49 -52.95 7.32
N ASN A 886 33.37 -52.76 8.05
CA ASN A 886 32.45 -53.82 8.47
C ASN A 886 31.06 -53.50 7.92
N GLY A 887 30.43 -54.44 7.22
CA GLY A 887 29.08 -54.24 6.73
C GLY A 887 28.59 -55.31 5.77
N ASN A 888 27.27 -55.36 5.69
CA ASN A 888 26.52 -56.29 4.86
C ASN A 888 26.14 -55.60 3.55
N GLY A 889 26.18 -56.37 2.47
CA GLY A 889 25.94 -55.90 1.11
C GLY A 889 24.56 -55.29 0.92
N VAL A 890 23.56 -55.62 1.74
CA VAL A 890 22.20 -55.07 1.58
C VAL A 890 21.61 -54.57 2.90
N VAL A 891 21.43 -55.43 3.90
CA VAL A 891 20.83 -55.04 5.19
C VAL A 891 21.89 -55.10 6.27
N GLY A 892 22.08 -54.01 7.01
CA GLY A 892 23.11 -53.88 8.03
C GLY A 892 22.81 -54.72 9.26
N THR A 893 21.83 -54.30 10.04
CA THR A 893 21.42 -54.98 11.29
C THR A 893 19.90 -54.98 11.48
N ARG A 894 19.42 -55.60 12.56
CA ARG A 894 18.02 -55.60 12.99
C ARG A 894 17.89 -55.63 14.51
N LYS A 895 16.77 -55.17 15.07
CA LYS A 895 16.48 -55.39 16.51
C LYS A 895 16.17 -56.86 16.82
N SER A 896 16.25 -57.21 18.10
CA SER A 896 15.93 -58.55 18.62
C SER A 896 14.42 -58.80 18.59
N SER A 897 13.99 -60.00 18.14
CA SER A 897 12.58 -60.44 18.07
C SER A 897 11.69 -59.71 17.05
N VAL A 898 12.25 -59.38 15.87
CA VAL A 898 11.54 -58.72 14.77
C VAL A 898 10.97 -59.72 13.78
N ILE A 899 9.76 -59.44 13.28
CA ILE A 899 9.19 -60.11 12.10
C ILE A 899 9.61 -59.26 10.91
N TRP A 900 10.44 -59.79 10.02
CA TRP A 900 10.83 -59.04 8.84
C TRP A 900 11.01 -59.99 7.65
N HIS A 901 10.51 -59.55 6.50
CA HIS A 901 10.54 -60.26 5.23
C HIS A 901 11.68 -59.70 4.38
N HIS A 902 12.48 -60.58 3.80
CA HIS A 902 13.58 -60.19 2.92
C HIS A 902 13.77 -61.22 1.81
N HIS A 903 13.76 -60.76 0.56
CA HIS A 903 13.93 -61.63 -0.61
C HIS A 903 14.34 -60.83 -1.84
N ASP A 904 14.92 -61.50 -2.84
CA ASP A 904 15.39 -60.89 -4.09
C ASP A 904 16.38 -59.72 -3.85
N LEU A 905 17.35 -59.95 -2.97
CA LEU A 905 18.35 -58.97 -2.57
C LEU A 905 19.72 -59.33 -3.13
N TYR A 906 20.37 -58.39 -3.80
CA TYR A 906 21.60 -58.64 -4.54
C TYR A 906 22.71 -57.66 -4.18
N TYR A 907 23.96 -58.15 -4.11
CA TYR A 907 25.13 -57.29 -3.97
C TYR A 907 26.30 -57.73 -4.86
N LEU A 908 27.09 -56.76 -5.34
CA LEU A 908 28.28 -57.05 -6.15
C LEU A 908 29.38 -57.69 -5.29
N ASP A 909 29.98 -58.78 -5.77
CA ASP A 909 31.08 -59.48 -5.11
C ASP A 909 32.20 -58.51 -4.68
N GLY A 910 32.62 -58.60 -3.42
CA GLY A 910 33.67 -57.76 -2.85
C GLY A 910 33.21 -56.39 -2.36
N THR A 911 31.91 -56.07 -2.45
CA THR A 911 31.36 -54.82 -1.91
C THR A 911 30.86 -54.92 -0.47
N GLY A 912 30.64 -56.12 0.08
CA GLY A 912 30.22 -56.33 1.47
C GLY A 912 29.99 -57.81 1.78
N SER A 913 29.46 -58.12 2.96
CA SER A 913 29.09 -59.48 3.38
C SER A 913 27.68 -59.87 2.93
N GLY A 914 27.45 -61.16 2.63
CA GLY A 914 26.18 -61.65 2.08
C GLY A 914 25.06 -61.97 3.07
N TRP A 915 24.98 -61.30 4.22
CA TRP A 915 23.90 -61.57 5.16
C TRP A 915 22.54 -61.20 4.55
N CYS A 916 21.65 -62.19 4.45
CA CYS A 916 20.31 -62.09 3.87
C CYS A 916 20.25 -61.64 2.39
N ALA A 917 21.35 -61.76 1.63
CA ALA A 917 21.41 -61.36 0.22
C ALA A 917 22.29 -62.29 -0.63
N GLU A 918 21.99 -62.39 -1.91
CA GLU A 918 22.77 -63.16 -2.91
C GLU A 918 23.86 -62.27 -3.52
N SER A 919 25.05 -62.84 -3.72
CA SER A 919 26.14 -62.14 -4.38
C SER A 919 26.11 -62.37 -5.89
N PHE A 920 26.61 -61.42 -6.67
CA PHE A 920 26.80 -61.58 -8.11
C PHE A 920 28.12 -60.94 -8.55
N SER A 921 28.72 -61.50 -9.60
CA SER A 921 29.96 -60.99 -10.18
C SER A 921 29.71 -59.85 -11.18
N ASP A 922 30.74 -59.04 -11.46
CA ASP A 922 30.66 -58.01 -12.50
C ASP A 922 30.31 -58.59 -13.89
N SER A 923 30.65 -59.86 -14.14
CA SER A 923 30.32 -60.55 -15.39
C SER A 923 28.82 -60.86 -15.54
N GLU A 924 28.08 -60.92 -14.43
CA GLU A 924 26.65 -61.25 -14.38
C GLU A 924 25.75 -60.02 -14.40
N LYS A 925 26.29 -58.80 -14.26
CA LYS A 925 25.50 -57.56 -14.11
C LYS A 925 24.51 -57.25 -15.23
N LYS A 926 24.72 -57.82 -16.43
CA LYS A 926 23.83 -57.67 -17.60
C LYS A 926 22.90 -58.86 -17.82
N ASN A 927 23.00 -59.90 -17.01
CA ASN A 927 22.18 -61.10 -17.14
C ASN A 927 20.89 -60.95 -16.31
N THR A 928 19.75 -60.83 -16.99
CA THR A 928 18.45 -60.70 -16.31
C THR A 928 18.09 -61.93 -15.49
N SER A 929 18.61 -63.11 -15.81
CA SER A 929 18.33 -64.33 -15.03
C SER A 929 19.04 -64.36 -13.68
N THR A 930 19.96 -63.43 -13.43
CA THR A 930 20.64 -63.28 -12.14
C THR A 930 19.70 -62.68 -11.09
N PHE A 931 18.77 -61.81 -11.50
CA PHE A 931 17.92 -61.04 -10.59
C PHE A 931 16.50 -61.60 -10.55
N ASN A 932 16.22 -62.45 -9.57
CA ASN A 932 14.93 -63.13 -9.42
C ASN A 932 13.81 -62.12 -9.11
N ASN A 933 12.67 -62.27 -9.79
CA ASN A 933 11.48 -61.42 -9.65
C ASN A 933 11.67 -59.93 -9.97
N PHE A 934 12.79 -59.53 -10.59
CA PHE A 934 12.94 -58.19 -11.15
C PHE A 934 12.21 -58.11 -12.50
N ASP A 935 11.32 -57.14 -12.67
CA ASP A 935 10.61 -56.93 -13.93
C ASP A 935 11.44 -56.08 -14.91
N PHE A 936 12.10 -56.76 -15.86
CA PHE A 936 12.83 -56.15 -16.98
C PHE A 936 12.01 -56.04 -18.27
N SER A 937 10.70 -56.32 -18.23
CA SER A 937 9.86 -56.20 -19.41
C SER A 937 9.80 -54.76 -19.92
N GLY A 938 9.28 -54.55 -21.14
CA GLY A 938 9.18 -53.20 -21.73
C GLY A 938 8.35 -52.20 -20.91
N LYS A 939 7.57 -52.67 -19.92
CA LYS A 939 6.81 -51.85 -18.96
C LYS A 939 7.26 -52.06 -17.51
N GLY A 940 8.31 -52.85 -17.30
CA GLY A 940 8.80 -53.21 -15.98
C GLY A 940 9.60 -52.11 -15.29
N VAL A 941 9.85 -52.30 -14.01
CA VAL A 941 10.54 -51.32 -13.14
C VAL A 941 12.01 -51.14 -13.51
N TRP A 942 12.67 -52.21 -13.98
CA TRP A 942 14.11 -52.24 -14.17
C TRP A 942 14.51 -52.25 -15.65
N ILE A 943 15.69 -51.69 -15.93
CA ILE A 943 16.34 -51.71 -17.25
C ILE A 943 17.79 -52.19 -17.06
N ILE A 944 18.26 -53.05 -17.95
CA ILE A 944 19.68 -53.38 -18.07
C ILE A 944 20.41 -52.26 -18.81
N ASP A 945 21.44 -51.69 -18.18
CA ASP A 945 22.32 -50.67 -18.79
C ASP A 945 23.23 -51.28 -19.86
N SER A 946 22.65 -51.60 -21.02
CA SER A 946 23.35 -52.37 -22.06
C SER A 946 24.57 -51.64 -22.64
N ASP A 947 24.58 -50.31 -22.68
CA ASP A 947 25.63 -49.46 -23.25
C ASP A 947 26.55 -48.81 -22.20
N ASN A 948 26.34 -49.10 -20.92
CA ASN A 948 27.08 -48.54 -19.78
C ASN A 948 26.89 -47.02 -19.56
N SER A 949 25.83 -46.41 -20.12
CA SER A 949 25.64 -44.95 -20.09
C SER A 949 24.94 -44.44 -18.83
N LYS A 950 24.25 -45.31 -18.08
CA LYS A 950 23.37 -44.90 -16.97
C LYS A 950 23.90 -45.33 -15.61
N ASN A 951 24.24 -46.59 -15.43
CA ASN A 951 24.68 -47.16 -14.16
C ASN A 951 25.86 -48.12 -14.36
N ASN A 952 26.84 -47.73 -15.18
CA ASN A 952 28.08 -48.48 -15.41
C ASN A 952 27.88 -49.96 -15.81
N GLY A 953 26.81 -50.23 -16.56
CA GLY A 953 26.47 -51.56 -17.03
C GLY A 953 25.56 -52.37 -16.10
N PHE A 954 25.27 -51.86 -14.91
CA PHE A 954 24.40 -52.49 -13.92
C PHE A 954 22.92 -52.14 -14.16
N PRO A 955 21.97 -52.92 -13.60
CA PRO A 955 20.56 -52.57 -13.67
C PRO A 955 20.28 -51.18 -13.09
N TYR A 956 19.32 -50.48 -13.68
CA TYR A 956 18.85 -49.17 -13.23
C TYR A 956 17.32 -49.06 -13.38
N LEU A 957 16.76 -47.98 -12.85
CA LEU A 957 15.31 -47.82 -12.75
C LEU A 957 14.73 -47.20 -14.02
N ARG A 958 13.55 -47.62 -14.45
CA ARG A 958 12.89 -47.03 -15.63
C ARG A 958 12.42 -45.60 -15.36
N ASP A 959 11.65 -45.43 -14.29
CA ASP A 959 10.95 -44.18 -13.98
C ASP A 959 11.63 -43.39 -12.85
N CYS A 960 12.94 -43.18 -12.93
CA CYS A 960 13.67 -42.32 -11.99
C CYS A 960 14.51 -41.31 -12.79
N PRO A 961 13.95 -40.15 -13.18
CA PRO A 961 14.57 -39.26 -14.16
C PRO A 961 15.93 -38.72 -13.69
N PHE A 962 16.01 -38.31 -12.43
CA PHE A 962 17.20 -37.69 -11.85
C PHE A 962 18.38 -38.63 -11.63
N GLN A 963 18.21 -39.95 -11.73
CA GLN A 963 19.35 -40.88 -11.62
C GLN A 963 20.41 -40.68 -12.72
N SER A 964 20.03 -40.03 -13.82
CA SER A 964 20.87 -39.88 -15.02
C SER A 964 21.02 -38.44 -15.50
N ILE A 965 20.48 -37.49 -14.75
CA ILE A 965 20.74 -36.07 -14.92
C ILE A 965 21.89 -35.75 -13.96
N TYR A 966 23.06 -35.44 -14.51
CA TYR A 966 24.23 -35.04 -13.74
C TYR A 966 24.35 -33.51 -13.73
N GLN A 967 24.86 -32.97 -12.62
CA GLN A 967 25.12 -31.53 -12.46
C GLN A 967 26.32 -31.08 -13.28
#